data_AF-A0A1E7J2B9-F1
#
_entry.id   AF-A0A1E7J2B9-F1
#
_cell.length_a   1.000
_cell.length_b   1.000
_cell.length_c   1.000
_cell.angle_alpha   90.00
_cell.angle_beta   90.00
_cell.angle_gamma   90.00
#
_symmetry.space_group_name_H-M   'P 1'
#
loop_
_entity.id
_entity.type
_entity.pdbx_description
1 polymer ?
#
loop_
_entity_poly.entity_id
_entity_poly.type
_entity_poly.pdbx_seq_one_letter_code
_entity_poly.pdbx_strand_id
1 'polypeptide(L)'
;MSGNEDEKYLIIFQPSGCRGYIEKGKSLKEASVALGVDIEGVCGEKAICGTCKVRIEEGNFEKYGITSTRDNLSPMGPTERKFFNLQQEEEGYRLACQTKIMGDVVIFVPEESRMGKQVVRKAATDRPMTLNPAVKKYYVELVKATLEDTLGDMERLSNELEKKYNLGNLSIDYQVLMELQNTVREGDWKITVTVWHNKEIIKVEPGRVEKVYGLAVDVGTSTVAGYLCDLTNGTVITTGSMMNPQVVYGEDVMSRISFTMTNPKGLEILNGAIIDGLNGIAEEVSSAAGIKRQDIVDMSIVGNTCMQHIYLNADPKYIGRSPFPPSIHHSIDIKARDWGLKIEQEVEVAGKGTYPPCQVKCPAGVNGQDFSYLIAQGKYREALELVRMAIPFAGVLGRICTHPCETECERGNVDESLSLRSLHRFIADFEFREGREKATPIEKTKEDRIAVIGSGPGGLACAYELVTNGYPVTVFEAASKCGGMMRYGIPEYRLPREILDDEISYIEELGVEIKTNTPAENIESIFNQGYKAVFLSTGARTSMKLNVPDEDANGIVYALDFLKKVNSGEDVEPGEKVAVIGGGSVAIDAARLSLRLGAKEVNLICLESTDLTCTDRMPAQDLEIEQAGEEGVIVHPSLGVAKILAENGNVTGLETISCVSVLDSEGRFAPEFGDGTAPTIKADTVIVAIGQKPDEKEFAELEKTPRGTIKADEITMETNIEGVFAGGDVVSGPADVIGAVAAGKEAAISIELYLAGMDIKESRPAPLQRIEEVPKDGVVKEARLVMPVLEPGKRKGPAEVELGYDDQMAKEESQRCLHCGVYAQKESSEAAQVRGVGIKISPGAYVHVLPMEAGFVGADNVGVLIAEEPYKQDSIELIIDIGTNGEIILGNRERLISASCATGPAFEGAELKFGMRAAPGAIEKVDIDPETKDVRFKIIDENRWNTEMPPEEVGAKGLCGSGIIDAIPQLFLAGIIDKTGRFQKDESNSRLREVEGQLEYVIAWAKETSIGQDVVVCQDDIRAIQLGKGAMYAGAYILMQTLGVEKVDKVILAGAFGSYIDKQSAAVLGMFPDCKAENVYSVGNAAGDGARMALFDVDKRKEA
;
A
#
# COMPACT_ATOMS: atom_id res chain seq x y z
N MET A 1 -5.81 -34.05 44.71
CA MET A 1 -5.13 -33.15 43.75
C MET A 1 -5.37 -31.74 44.25
N SER A 2 -4.42 -31.22 45.05
CA SER A 2 -4.38 -29.85 45.52
C SER A 2 -3.85 -28.97 44.40
N GLY A 3 -4.74 -28.29 43.67
CA GLY A 3 -4.34 -27.24 42.73
C GLY A 3 -3.89 -26.02 43.51
N ASN A 4 -2.79 -25.38 43.07
CA ASN A 4 -2.29 -24.12 43.62
C ASN A 4 -3.41 -23.06 43.64
N GLU A 5 -3.91 -22.68 44.82
CA GLU A 5 -4.86 -21.57 45.02
C GLU A 5 -4.18 -20.18 45.01
N ASP A 6 -2.85 -20.11 44.84
CA ASP A 6 -2.07 -18.86 44.90
C ASP A 6 -1.65 -18.27 43.54
N GLU A 7 -2.06 -18.85 42.40
CA GLU A 7 -1.75 -18.28 41.09
C GLU A 7 -2.57 -17.01 40.83
N LYS A 8 -1.89 -15.86 40.71
CA LYS A 8 -2.48 -14.58 40.30
C LYS A 8 -1.94 -14.15 38.95
N TYR A 9 -2.80 -13.56 38.13
CA TYR A 9 -2.47 -13.06 36.80
C TYR A 9 -2.76 -11.57 36.69
N LEU A 10 -1.97 -10.89 35.88
CA LEU A 10 -2.11 -9.47 35.61
C LEU A 10 -3.29 -9.25 34.66
N ILE A 11 -4.30 -8.52 35.15
CA ILE A 11 -5.46 -8.11 34.36
C ILE A 11 -5.38 -6.62 34.13
N ILE A 12 -5.52 -6.22 32.86
CA ILE A 12 -5.50 -4.81 32.46
C ILE A 12 -6.81 -4.51 31.75
N PHE A 13 -7.58 -3.59 32.32
CA PHE A 13 -8.80 -3.09 31.69
C PHE A 13 -8.48 -1.84 30.89
N GLN A 14 -8.65 -1.95 29.58
CA GLN A 14 -8.67 -0.82 28.69
C GLN A 14 -10.10 -0.34 28.49
N PRO A 15 -10.35 0.96 28.50
CA PRO A 15 -9.34 2.00 28.51
C PRO A 15 -9.14 2.73 29.84
N SER A 16 -9.72 2.22 30.92
CA SER A 16 -9.54 2.86 32.23
C SER A 16 -8.06 2.84 32.68
N GLY A 17 -7.23 1.97 32.10
CA GLY A 17 -5.83 1.79 32.48
C GLY A 17 -5.69 1.05 33.82
N CYS A 18 -6.82 0.70 34.46
CA CYS A 18 -6.85 -0.01 35.73
C CYS A 18 -6.24 -1.39 35.54
N ARG A 19 -5.26 -1.72 36.39
CA ARG A 19 -4.51 -2.98 36.31
C ARG A 19 -4.20 -3.52 37.69
N GLY A 20 -4.14 -4.82 37.80
CA GLY A 20 -3.69 -5.49 39.03
C GLY A 20 -3.72 -7.01 38.93
N TYR A 21 -3.13 -7.65 39.92
CA TYR A 21 -3.03 -9.11 39.99
C TYR A 21 -4.29 -9.71 40.60
N ILE A 22 -4.98 -10.55 39.83
CA ILE A 22 -6.24 -11.20 40.21
C ILE A 22 -6.04 -12.72 40.27
N GLU A 23 -6.64 -13.36 41.27
CA GLU A 23 -6.60 -14.81 41.46
C GLU A 23 -7.20 -15.57 40.27
N LYS A 24 -6.52 -16.65 39.87
CA LYS A 24 -6.99 -17.59 38.85
C LYS A 24 -8.39 -18.10 39.15
N GLY A 25 -9.22 -18.16 38.12
CA GLY A 25 -10.59 -18.68 38.20
C GLY A 25 -11.66 -17.67 38.59
N LYS A 26 -11.29 -16.46 39.03
CA LYS A 26 -12.23 -15.34 39.18
C LYS A 26 -12.79 -14.90 37.84
N SER A 27 -14.01 -14.38 37.84
CA SER A 27 -14.62 -13.82 36.64
C SER A 27 -14.00 -12.47 36.29
N LEU A 28 -14.04 -12.09 35.01
CA LEU A 28 -13.65 -10.74 34.60
C LEU A 28 -14.54 -9.67 35.26
N LYS A 29 -15.77 -10.01 35.65
CA LYS A 29 -16.64 -9.10 36.39
C LYS A 29 -16.17 -8.88 37.82
N GLU A 30 -15.74 -9.93 38.51
CA GLU A 30 -15.13 -9.82 39.85
C GLU A 30 -13.82 -9.03 39.79
N ALA A 31 -12.99 -9.28 38.76
CA ALA A 31 -11.78 -8.52 38.51
C ALA A 31 -12.08 -7.02 38.28
N SER A 32 -13.15 -6.71 37.55
CA SER A 32 -13.55 -5.33 37.30
C SER A 32 -13.87 -4.60 38.60
N VAL A 33 -14.65 -5.23 39.50
CA VAL A 33 -14.99 -4.64 40.81
C VAL A 33 -13.75 -4.44 41.68
N ALA A 34 -12.85 -5.42 41.72
CA ALA A 34 -11.62 -5.35 42.50
C ALA A 34 -10.68 -4.22 42.04
N LEU A 35 -10.67 -3.93 40.74
CA LEU A 35 -9.80 -2.92 40.11
C LEU A 35 -10.51 -1.56 39.90
N GLY A 36 -11.74 -1.40 40.39
CA GLY A 36 -12.49 -0.14 40.26
C GLY A 36 -13.00 0.16 38.85
N VAL A 37 -13.23 -0.87 38.04
CA VAL A 37 -13.72 -0.78 36.65
C VAL A 37 -15.22 -1.08 36.61
N ASP A 38 -15.98 -0.07 36.21
CA ASP A 38 -17.44 -0.08 36.15
C ASP A 38 -17.93 -0.83 34.89
N ILE A 39 -18.15 -2.15 34.98
CA ILE A 39 -18.80 -2.96 33.95
C ILE A 39 -20.28 -3.20 34.30
N GLU A 40 -21.23 -2.91 33.44
CA GLU A 40 -22.66 -3.03 33.72
C GLU A 40 -23.11 -4.49 33.86
N GLY A 41 -23.74 -4.84 35.00
CA GLY A 41 -24.06 -6.23 35.36
C GLY A 41 -25.39 -6.38 36.10
N VAL A 42 -26.51 -6.03 35.47
CA VAL A 42 -27.84 -5.96 36.11
C VAL A 42 -28.43 -7.33 36.50
N CYS A 43 -27.89 -8.44 35.97
CA CYS A 43 -28.44 -9.79 36.19
C CYS A 43 -27.75 -10.62 37.28
N GLY A 44 -26.77 -10.05 38.01
CA GLY A 44 -26.05 -10.76 39.08
C GLY A 44 -25.30 -12.01 38.58
N GLU A 45 -24.56 -11.86 37.48
CA GLU A 45 -23.72 -12.91 36.86
C GLU A 45 -24.47 -14.14 36.32
N LYS A 46 -25.79 -14.03 36.11
CA LYS A 46 -26.62 -15.13 35.55
C LYS A 46 -26.61 -15.23 34.02
N ALA A 47 -25.92 -14.31 33.33
CA ALA A 47 -25.86 -14.22 31.87
C ALA A 47 -27.25 -14.16 31.19
N ILE A 48 -28.15 -13.30 31.69
CA ILE A 48 -29.50 -13.10 31.13
C ILE A 48 -29.64 -11.74 30.43
N CYS A 49 -28.87 -10.73 30.83
CA CYS A 49 -29.02 -9.35 30.33
C CYS A 49 -28.10 -9.00 29.15
N GLY A 50 -26.93 -9.64 29.04
CA GLY A 50 -25.96 -9.34 27.98
C GLY A 50 -25.28 -7.97 28.08
N THR A 51 -25.36 -7.25 29.20
CA THR A 51 -24.81 -5.88 29.36
C THR A 51 -23.31 -5.83 29.69
N CYS A 52 -22.73 -6.95 30.15
CA CYS A 52 -21.33 -7.00 30.59
C CYS A 52 -20.37 -7.45 29.47
N LYS A 53 -20.58 -6.97 28.24
CA LYS A 53 -19.76 -7.37 27.10
C LYS A 53 -18.36 -6.80 27.24
N VAL A 54 -17.35 -7.59 26.96
CA VAL A 54 -15.95 -7.18 26.90
C VAL A 54 -15.31 -7.81 25.68
N ARG A 55 -14.23 -7.23 25.18
CA ARG A 55 -13.45 -7.77 24.06
C ARG A 55 -12.05 -8.11 24.55
N ILE A 56 -11.56 -9.27 24.14
CA ILE A 56 -10.19 -9.71 24.45
C ILE A 56 -9.27 -9.06 23.42
N GLU A 57 -8.24 -8.36 23.89
CA GLU A 57 -7.22 -7.77 23.02
C GLU A 57 -6.07 -8.75 22.90
N GLU A 58 -5.96 -9.40 21.74
CA GLU A 58 -4.93 -10.40 21.49
C GLU A 58 -3.67 -9.76 20.92
N GLY A 59 -2.51 -10.14 21.44
CA GLY A 59 -1.22 -9.61 20.98
C GLY A 59 -0.16 -9.60 22.07
N ASN A 60 1.04 -9.14 21.68
CA ASN A 60 2.14 -8.92 22.61
C ASN A 60 2.13 -7.46 23.10
N PHE A 61 1.99 -7.27 24.41
CA PHE A 61 1.91 -5.96 25.05
C PHE A 61 3.19 -5.68 25.83
N GLU A 62 4.25 -5.25 25.13
CA GLU A 62 5.60 -5.04 25.68
C GLU A 62 5.62 -4.12 26.91
N LYS A 63 4.80 -3.07 26.94
CA LYS A 63 4.67 -2.14 28.08
C LYS A 63 4.37 -2.86 29.40
N TYR A 64 3.58 -3.93 29.33
CA TYR A 64 3.15 -4.69 30.50
C TYR A 64 3.93 -6.01 30.64
N GLY A 65 4.74 -6.37 29.63
CA GLY A 65 5.50 -7.61 29.60
C GLY A 65 4.63 -8.87 29.49
N ILE A 66 3.45 -8.77 28.89
CA ILE A 66 2.49 -9.89 28.77
C ILE A 66 2.11 -10.16 27.32
N THR A 67 1.84 -11.42 27.01
CA THR A 67 1.16 -11.85 25.78
C THR A 67 -0.27 -12.20 26.14
N SER A 68 -1.23 -11.46 25.59
CA SER A 68 -2.65 -11.64 25.83
C SER A 68 -3.25 -12.44 24.68
N THR A 69 -3.94 -13.54 24.99
CA THR A 69 -4.63 -14.42 24.04
C THR A 69 -5.95 -14.91 24.62
N ARG A 70 -6.84 -15.42 23.78
CA ARG A 70 -8.08 -16.08 24.27
C ARG A 70 -7.84 -17.26 25.18
N ASP A 71 -6.70 -17.94 25.03
CA ASP A 71 -6.32 -19.09 25.86
C ASP A 71 -5.95 -18.68 27.29
N ASN A 72 -5.72 -17.38 27.54
CA ASN A 72 -5.59 -16.84 28.90
C ASN A 72 -6.94 -16.72 29.63
N LEU A 73 -8.04 -17.13 29.01
CA LEU A 73 -9.39 -17.12 29.59
C LEU A 73 -10.07 -18.48 29.43
N SER A 74 -11.13 -18.72 30.22
CA SER A 74 -11.92 -19.95 30.05
C SER A 74 -12.58 -20.02 28.66
N PRO A 75 -12.74 -21.20 28.06
CA PRO A 75 -13.44 -21.38 26.79
C PRO A 75 -14.86 -20.79 26.81
N MET A 76 -15.37 -20.40 25.63
CA MET A 76 -16.70 -19.82 25.52
C MET A 76 -17.79 -20.85 25.86
N GLY A 77 -18.64 -20.54 26.84
CA GLY A 77 -19.75 -21.39 27.25
C GLY A 77 -21.01 -21.22 26.39
N PRO A 78 -21.92 -22.23 26.35
CA PRO A 78 -23.17 -22.15 25.59
C PRO A 78 -24.15 -21.08 26.13
N THR A 79 -23.96 -20.63 27.38
CA THR A 79 -24.77 -19.59 28.02
C THR A 79 -24.42 -18.20 27.51
N GLU A 80 -23.12 -17.90 27.32
CA GLU A 80 -22.68 -16.60 26.80
C GLU A 80 -22.73 -16.52 25.27
N ARG A 81 -22.55 -17.64 24.57
CA ARG A 81 -22.59 -17.71 23.09
C ARG A 81 -23.87 -17.13 22.48
N LYS A 82 -25.00 -17.19 23.20
CA LYS A 82 -26.31 -16.68 22.72
C LYS A 82 -26.36 -15.16 22.53
N PHE A 83 -25.40 -14.42 23.07
CA PHE A 83 -25.36 -12.95 23.03
C PHE A 83 -24.48 -12.39 21.92
N PHE A 84 -23.79 -13.26 21.17
CA PHE A 84 -22.84 -12.88 20.14
C PHE A 84 -23.21 -13.55 18.82
N ASN A 85 -22.99 -12.85 17.71
CA ASN A 85 -23.01 -13.46 16.38
C ASN A 85 -21.62 -14.04 16.04
N LEU A 86 -21.50 -14.78 14.93
CA LEU A 86 -20.23 -15.40 14.51
C LEU A 86 -19.08 -14.38 14.41
N GLN A 87 -19.37 -13.17 13.92
CA GLN A 87 -18.38 -12.09 13.81
C GLN A 87 -17.91 -11.60 15.18
N GLN A 88 -18.81 -11.40 16.14
CA GLN A 88 -18.46 -10.98 17.50
C GLN A 88 -17.67 -12.06 18.25
N GLU A 89 -17.97 -13.34 18.00
CA GLU A 89 -17.14 -14.45 18.49
C GLU A 89 -15.74 -14.38 17.87
N GLU A 90 -15.62 -14.18 16.56
CA GLU A 90 -14.34 -14.02 15.85
C GLU A 90 -13.56 -12.78 16.31
N GLU A 91 -14.24 -11.70 16.71
CA GLU A 91 -13.62 -10.47 17.25
C GLU A 91 -13.23 -10.58 18.73
N GLY A 92 -13.53 -11.71 19.38
CA GLY A 92 -13.08 -11.99 20.75
C GLY A 92 -13.98 -11.40 21.83
N TYR A 93 -15.24 -11.11 21.49
CA TYR A 93 -16.21 -10.65 22.48
C TYR A 93 -16.62 -11.77 23.44
N ARG A 94 -16.77 -11.40 24.71
CA ARG A 94 -17.12 -12.28 25.83
C ARG A 94 -18.06 -11.59 26.80
N LEU A 95 -18.78 -12.36 27.62
CA LEU A 95 -19.46 -11.82 28.79
C LEU A 95 -18.52 -11.84 29.99
N ALA A 96 -18.23 -10.68 30.57
CA ALA A 96 -17.29 -10.56 31.69
C ALA A 96 -17.72 -11.42 32.90
N CYS A 97 -19.03 -11.59 33.11
CA CYS A 97 -19.55 -12.39 34.21
C CYS A 97 -19.48 -13.91 34.00
N GLN A 98 -19.16 -14.40 32.81
CA GLN A 98 -19.04 -15.85 32.51
C GLN A 98 -17.60 -16.26 32.22
N THR A 99 -16.74 -15.29 31.98
CA THR A 99 -15.37 -15.50 31.51
C THR A 99 -14.42 -15.52 32.71
N LYS A 100 -13.74 -16.65 32.92
CA LYS A 100 -12.80 -16.84 34.02
C LYS A 100 -11.37 -16.60 33.59
N ILE A 101 -10.58 -16.05 34.50
CA ILE A 101 -9.17 -15.73 34.31
C ILE A 101 -8.31 -17.00 34.43
N MET A 102 -7.49 -17.27 33.41
CA MET A 102 -6.57 -18.42 33.34
C MET A 102 -5.11 -18.03 33.09
N GLY A 103 -4.85 -16.78 32.70
CA GLY A 103 -3.54 -16.20 32.43
C GLY A 103 -3.60 -14.67 32.39
N ASP A 104 -2.47 -14.03 32.12
CA ASP A 104 -2.38 -12.57 31.95
C ASP A 104 -3.16 -12.13 30.70
N VAL A 105 -3.96 -11.07 30.80
CA VAL A 105 -4.85 -10.68 29.69
C VAL A 105 -5.17 -9.19 29.69
N VAL A 106 -5.25 -8.61 28.49
CA VAL A 106 -5.73 -7.25 28.24
C VAL A 106 -7.18 -7.32 27.77
N ILE A 107 -8.05 -6.59 28.46
CA ILE A 107 -9.49 -6.60 28.24
C ILE A 107 -9.95 -5.19 27.85
N PHE A 108 -10.52 -5.06 26.65
CA PHE A 108 -11.23 -3.85 26.26
C PHE A 108 -12.67 -3.91 26.79
N VAL A 109 -13.08 -2.84 27.47
CA VAL A 109 -14.45 -2.64 27.96
C VAL A 109 -15.14 -1.64 27.03
N PRO A 110 -16.04 -2.09 26.13
CA PRO A 110 -16.85 -1.22 25.29
C PRO A 110 -17.63 -0.20 26.11
N GLU A 111 -17.87 0.99 25.55
CA GLU A 111 -18.61 2.05 26.23
C GLU A 111 -20.03 1.62 26.62
N GLU A 112 -20.70 0.84 25.75
CA GLU A 112 -22.02 0.26 26.03
C GLU A 112 -22.07 -0.64 27.27
N SER A 113 -20.91 -1.15 27.70
CA SER A 113 -20.78 -2.00 28.88
C SER A 113 -20.32 -1.22 30.11
N ARG A 114 -20.08 0.09 30.02
CA ARG A 114 -19.62 0.91 31.16
C ARG A 114 -20.81 1.50 31.92
N MET A 115 -20.79 1.43 33.25
CA MET A 115 -21.84 2.10 34.04
C MET A 115 -21.63 3.61 34.01
N GLY A 116 -22.51 4.31 33.30
CA GLY A 116 -22.45 5.75 33.06
C GLY A 116 -21.78 6.07 31.73
N LYS A 117 -22.56 6.63 30.79
CA LYS A 117 -21.99 7.24 29.59
C LYS A 117 -20.99 8.30 30.05
N GLN A 118 -19.71 8.15 29.69
CA GLN A 118 -18.71 9.17 29.96
C GLN A 118 -19.04 10.36 29.08
N VAL A 119 -19.78 11.32 29.62
CA VAL A 119 -20.05 12.57 28.92
C VAL A 119 -18.79 13.41 28.97
N VAL A 120 -17.87 13.20 28.03
CA VAL A 120 -16.83 14.18 27.75
C VAL A 120 -17.54 15.38 27.11
N ARG A 121 -17.94 16.35 27.93
CA ARG A 121 -18.56 17.59 27.45
C ARG A 121 -17.50 18.46 26.77
N LYS A 122 -17.11 18.12 25.54
CA LYS A 122 -16.46 19.06 24.60
C LYS A 122 -17.55 19.95 23.98
N ALA A 123 -18.25 20.73 24.81
CA ALA A 123 -19.27 21.66 24.32
C ALA A 123 -18.61 22.65 23.33
N ALA A 124 -19.24 22.84 22.17
CA ALA A 124 -18.73 23.74 21.16
C ALA A 124 -18.78 25.19 21.69
N THR A 125 -17.70 25.94 21.47
CA THR A 125 -17.67 27.36 21.84
C THR A 125 -18.55 28.15 20.87
N ASP A 126 -19.41 29.01 21.41
CA ASP A 126 -20.31 29.87 20.61
C ASP A 126 -19.51 31.07 20.07
N ARG A 127 -18.76 30.82 18.99
CA ARG A 127 -17.96 31.83 18.29
C ARG A 127 -18.67 32.22 16.98
N PRO A 128 -18.76 33.52 16.64
CA PRO A 128 -19.27 33.94 15.34
C PRO A 128 -18.29 33.50 14.25
N MET A 129 -18.79 32.74 13.27
CA MET A 129 -17.99 32.21 12.16
C MET A 129 -18.45 32.80 10.83
N THR A 130 -17.49 33.14 9.96
CA THR A 130 -17.77 33.54 8.58
C THR A 130 -18.18 32.32 7.77
N LEU A 131 -19.19 32.46 6.91
CA LEU A 131 -19.73 31.36 6.11
C LEU A 131 -19.30 31.49 4.65
N ASN A 132 -18.30 30.71 4.26
CA ASN A 132 -17.86 30.51 2.89
C ASN A 132 -17.41 29.06 2.69
N PRO A 133 -18.32 28.08 2.79
CA PRO A 133 -17.96 26.66 2.78
C PRO A 133 -17.44 26.22 1.41
N ALA A 134 -16.62 25.16 1.41
CA ALA A 134 -16.07 24.58 0.18
C ALA A 134 -17.17 23.95 -0.69
N VAL A 135 -18.24 23.47 -0.07
CA VAL A 135 -19.36 22.80 -0.73
C VAL A 135 -20.59 23.70 -0.78
N LYS A 136 -21.20 23.80 -1.98
CA LYS A 136 -22.42 24.59 -2.22
C LYS A 136 -23.45 23.76 -2.97
N LYS A 137 -24.74 23.95 -2.66
CA LYS A 137 -25.86 23.30 -3.35
C LYS A 137 -26.55 24.25 -4.34
N TYR A 138 -26.88 23.72 -5.51
CA TYR A 138 -27.49 24.46 -6.61
C TYR A 138 -28.73 23.72 -7.10
N TYR A 139 -29.90 24.37 -7.04
CA TYR A 139 -31.14 23.81 -7.55
C TYR A 139 -31.33 24.15 -9.03
N VAL A 140 -31.55 23.14 -9.87
CA VAL A 140 -31.75 23.29 -11.32
C VAL A 140 -32.97 22.52 -11.79
N GLU A 141 -33.62 23.06 -12.83
CA GLU A 141 -34.70 22.39 -13.54
C GLU A 141 -34.19 22.13 -14.96
N LEU A 142 -33.98 20.86 -15.29
CA LEU A 142 -33.42 20.43 -16.56
C LEU A 142 -34.49 20.38 -17.65
N VAL A 143 -34.08 20.67 -18.88
CA VAL A 143 -34.95 20.52 -20.06
C VAL A 143 -35.15 19.04 -20.35
N LYS A 144 -36.42 18.60 -20.39
CA LYS A 144 -36.80 17.22 -20.69
C LYS A 144 -36.25 16.78 -22.05
N ALA A 145 -35.64 15.61 -22.11
CA ALA A 145 -35.17 15.02 -23.37
C ALA A 145 -36.35 14.73 -24.31
N THR A 146 -36.13 14.96 -25.60
CA THR A 146 -37.12 14.75 -26.68
C THR A 146 -36.45 14.04 -27.85
N LEU A 147 -37.21 13.67 -28.89
CA LEU A 147 -36.60 13.08 -30.09
C LEU A 147 -35.74 14.10 -30.86
N GLU A 148 -36.05 15.39 -30.73
CA GLU A 148 -35.34 16.50 -31.35
C GLU A 148 -34.12 16.98 -30.54
N ASP A 149 -34.09 16.67 -29.24
CA ASP A 149 -33.01 17.02 -28.31
C ASP A 149 -32.55 15.76 -27.56
N THR A 150 -31.50 15.14 -28.09
CA THR A 150 -30.90 13.88 -27.60
C THR A 150 -29.65 14.09 -26.74
N LEU A 151 -29.42 15.32 -26.25
CA LEU A 151 -28.27 15.65 -25.41
C LEU A 151 -28.23 14.79 -24.12
N GLY A 152 -27.03 14.39 -23.70
CA GLY A 152 -26.81 13.63 -22.46
C GLY A 152 -27.16 14.46 -21.21
N ASP A 153 -27.46 13.76 -20.11
CA ASP A 153 -27.93 14.42 -18.88
C ASP A 153 -26.83 15.25 -18.21
N MET A 154 -25.55 14.87 -18.37
CA MET A 154 -24.42 15.63 -17.85
C MET A 154 -24.26 16.96 -18.59
N GLU A 155 -24.38 16.96 -19.91
CA GLU A 155 -24.33 18.18 -20.72
C GLU A 155 -25.56 19.06 -20.47
N ARG A 156 -26.76 18.48 -20.33
CA ARG A 156 -27.97 19.22 -19.91
C ARG A 156 -27.77 19.90 -18.57
N LEU A 157 -27.23 19.17 -17.61
CA LEU A 157 -26.95 19.70 -16.29
C LEU A 157 -25.91 20.83 -16.34
N SER A 158 -24.81 20.60 -17.05
CA SER A 158 -23.73 21.59 -17.20
C SER A 158 -24.25 22.89 -17.82
N ASN A 159 -25.07 22.79 -18.88
CA ASN A 159 -25.67 23.95 -19.53
C ASN A 159 -26.58 24.75 -18.58
N GLU A 160 -27.40 24.09 -17.77
CA GLU A 160 -28.28 24.78 -16.83
C GLU A 160 -27.53 25.37 -15.62
N LEU A 161 -26.45 24.72 -15.16
CA LEU A 161 -25.57 25.28 -14.13
C LEU A 161 -24.82 26.52 -14.64
N GLU A 162 -24.28 26.49 -15.86
CA GLU A 162 -23.61 27.63 -16.48
C GLU A 162 -24.60 28.79 -16.68
N LYS A 163 -25.76 28.51 -17.27
CA LYS A 163 -26.80 29.51 -17.54
C LYS A 163 -27.35 30.18 -16.28
N LYS A 164 -27.58 29.43 -15.21
CA LYS A 164 -28.26 29.94 -13.99
C LYS A 164 -27.29 30.47 -12.94
N TYR A 165 -26.13 29.86 -12.80
CA TYR A 165 -25.18 30.14 -11.71
C TYR A 165 -23.79 30.56 -12.21
N ASN A 166 -23.57 30.65 -13.52
CA ASN A 166 -22.27 30.95 -14.12
C ASN A 166 -21.17 29.94 -13.69
N LEU A 167 -21.56 28.67 -13.57
CA LEU A 167 -20.69 27.54 -13.26
C LEU A 167 -20.47 26.69 -14.52
N GLY A 168 -19.43 27.02 -15.29
CA GLY A 168 -18.97 26.25 -16.45
C GLY A 168 -17.76 25.37 -16.13
N ASN A 169 -17.47 24.39 -17.00
CA ASN A 169 -16.29 23.51 -16.90
C ASN A 169 -16.18 22.70 -15.59
N LEU A 170 -17.31 22.24 -15.05
CA LEU A 170 -17.30 21.37 -13.87
C LEU A 170 -16.94 19.92 -14.26
N SER A 171 -16.07 19.27 -13.49
CA SER A 171 -15.98 17.82 -13.50
C SER A 171 -17.13 17.21 -12.72
N ILE A 172 -17.38 15.91 -12.89
CA ILE A 172 -18.34 15.14 -12.11
C ILE A 172 -17.65 13.91 -11.54
N ASP A 173 -17.91 13.66 -10.26
CA ASP A 173 -17.45 12.45 -9.60
C ASP A 173 -18.02 11.21 -10.31
N TYR A 174 -17.18 10.21 -10.56
CA TYR A 174 -17.55 9.04 -11.36
C TYR A 174 -18.77 8.29 -10.80
N GLN A 175 -18.89 8.13 -9.47
CA GLN A 175 -20.05 7.45 -8.89
C GLN A 175 -21.33 8.26 -9.06
N VAL A 176 -21.22 9.58 -8.98
CA VAL A 176 -22.36 10.49 -9.20
C VAL A 176 -22.80 10.47 -10.65
N LEU A 177 -21.87 10.38 -11.60
CA LEU A 177 -22.18 10.25 -13.02
C LEU A 177 -22.96 8.97 -13.32
N MET A 178 -22.60 7.84 -12.68
CA MET A 178 -23.31 6.57 -12.86
C MET A 178 -24.77 6.64 -12.40
N GLU A 179 -25.08 7.43 -11.37
CA GLU A 179 -26.44 7.56 -10.83
C GLU A 179 -27.24 8.70 -11.46
N LEU A 180 -26.57 9.65 -12.13
CA LEU A 180 -27.14 10.91 -12.61
C LEU A 180 -28.47 10.74 -13.36
N GLN A 181 -28.52 9.81 -14.33
CA GLN A 181 -29.71 9.63 -15.16
C GLN A 181 -30.92 9.24 -14.32
N ASN A 182 -30.74 8.28 -13.40
CA ASN A 182 -31.79 7.80 -12.52
C ASN A 182 -32.30 8.93 -11.62
N THR A 183 -31.39 9.67 -10.98
CA THR A 183 -31.73 10.78 -10.10
C THR A 183 -32.50 11.90 -10.83
N VAL A 184 -32.11 12.22 -12.07
CA VAL A 184 -32.81 13.22 -12.89
C VAL A 184 -34.26 12.79 -13.16
N ARG A 185 -34.51 11.52 -13.46
CA ARG A 185 -35.88 11.03 -13.72
C ARG A 185 -36.70 10.94 -12.43
N GLU A 186 -36.10 10.47 -11.34
CA GLU A 186 -36.75 10.44 -10.01
C GLU A 186 -37.19 11.83 -9.54
N GLY A 187 -36.38 12.85 -9.84
CA GLY A 187 -36.70 14.24 -9.55
C GLY A 187 -37.71 14.91 -10.50
N ASP A 188 -38.26 14.18 -11.49
CA ASP A 188 -39.03 14.76 -12.61
C ASP A 188 -38.31 15.97 -13.23
N TRP A 189 -37.03 15.78 -13.56
CA TRP A 189 -36.15 16.79 -14.15
C TRP A 189 -35.83 17.98 -13.23
N LYS A 190 -36.17 17.88 -11.94
CA LYS A 190 -35.83 18.87 -10.92
C LYS A 190 -34.85 18.22 -9.95
N ILE A 191 -33.65 18.78 -9.87
CA ILE A 191 -32.58 18.21 -9.05
C ILE A 191 -31.83 19.28 -8.28
N THR A 192 -31.16 18.86 -7.21
CA THR A 192 -30.19 19.65 -6.47
C THR A 192 -28.81 19.07 -6.68
N VAL A 193 -27.86 19.93 -7.03
CA VAL A 193 -26.49 19.54 -7.33
C VAL A 193 -25.55 20.13 -6.29
N THR A 194 -24.77 19.26 -5.66
CA THR A 194 -23.76 19.62 -4.67
C THR A 194 -22.41 19.72 -5.36
N VAL A 195 -21.79 20.89 -5.30
CA VAL A 195 -20.53 21.19 -6.00
C VAL A 195 -19.46 21.57 -4.99
N TRP A 196 -18.30 20.92 -5.09
CA TRP A 196 -17.11 21.21 -4.30
C TRP A 196 -16.20 22.20 -5.03
N HIS A 197 -15.78 23.26 -4.33
CA HIS A 197 -14.95 24.37 -4.82
C HIS A 197 -15.38 25.02 -6.14
N ASN A 198 -16.67 24.93 -6.51
CA ASN A 198 -17.15 25.32 -7.83
C ASN A 198 -16.36 24.65 -8.98
N LYS A 199 -15.86 23.43 -8.74
CA LYS A 199 -15.02 22.66 -9.69
C LYS A 199 -15.58 21.29 -10.00
N GLU A 200 -16.08 20.58 -8.99
CA GLU A 200 -16.54 19.20 -9.17
C GLU A 200 -17.94 18.99 -8.59
N ILE A 201 -18.80 18.30 -9.33
CA ILE A 201 -20.09 17.80 -8.87
C ILE A 201 -19.86 16.53 -8.05
N ILE A 202 -20.18 16.58 -6.75
CA ILE A 202 -19.90 15.50 -5.79
C ILE A 202 -21.15 14.78 -5.26
N LYS A 203 -22.35 15.31 -5.53
CA LYS A 203 -23.63 14.66 -5.22
C LYS A 203 -24.75 15.28 -6.05
N VAL A 204 -25.69 14.47 -6.51
CA VAL A 204 -26.95 14.92 -7.14
C VAL A 204 -28.11 14.29 -6.39
N GLU A 205 -29.13 15.08 -6.09
CA GLU A 205 -30.30 14.68 -5.31
C GLU A 205 -31.59 15.03 -6.05
N PRO A 206 -32.65 14.19 -5.99
CA PRO A 206 -33.91 14.49 -6.65
C PRO A 206 -34.66 15.60 -5.88
N GLY A 207 -35.29 16.52 -6.62
CA GLY A 207 -36.02 17.64 -6.06
C GLY A 207 -35.12 18.75 -5.49
N ARG A 208 -35.68 19.53 -4.56
CA ARG A 208 -35.01 20.68 -3.93
C ARG A 208 -34.54 20.32 -2.52
N VAL A 209 -33.24 20.36 -2.29
CA VAL A 209 -32.61 20.12 -0.98
C VAL A 209 -31.81 21.36 -0.60
N GLU A 210 -32.17 22.02 0.50
CA GLU A 210 -31.55 23.29 0.89
C GLU A 210 -30.42 23.12 1.91
N LYS A 211 -30.52 22.13 2.80
CA LYS A 211 -29.53 21.92 3.85
C LYS A 211 -28.26 21.25 3.33
N VAL A 212 -27.13 21.68 3.88
CA VAL A 212 -25.79 21.19 3.59
C VAL A 212 -25.14 20.88 4.93
N TYR A 213 -24.69 19.63 5.10
CA TYR A 213 -24.07 19.20 6.34
C TYR A 213 -22.60 18.88 6.13
N GLY A 214 -21.78 19.21 7.12
CA GLY A 214 -20.37 18.84 7.17
C GLY A 214 -19.98 18.38 8.58
N LEU A 215 -18.84 17.69 8.67
CA LEU A 215 -18.34 17.17 9.94
C LEU A 215 -16.95 17.76 10.22
N ALA A 216 -16.78 18.44 11.35
CA ALA A 216 -15.45 18.85 11.82
C ALA A 216 -14.96 17.88 12.89
N VAL A 217 -13.72 17.40 12.80
CA VAL A 217 -13.18 16.39 13.71
C VAL A 217 -11.83 16.79 14.27
N ASP A 218 -11.69 16.61 15.58
CA ASP A 218 -10.43 16.73 16.32
C ASP A 218 -10.02 15.34 16.83
N VAL A 219 -8.90 14.83 16.31
CA VAL A 219 -8.30 13.53 16.66
C VAL A 219 -7.15 13.75 17.63
N GLY A 220 -7.47 13.80 18.92
CA GLY A 220 -6.48 13.78 19.99
C GLY A 220 -5.96 12.36 20.27
N THR A 221 -4.80 12.28 20.93
CA THR A 221 -4.19 10.99 21.32
C THR A 221 -5.16 10.17 22.20
N SER A 222 -5.82 10.81 23.16
CA SER A 222 -6.74 10.13 24.09
C SER A 222 -8.22 10.23 23.71
N THR A 223 -8.63 11.29 23.01
CA THR A 223 -10.05 11.61 22.75
C THR A 223 -10.24 12.06 21.31
N VAL A 224 -11.28 11.55 20.64
CA VAL A 224 -11.76 12.01 19.33
C VAL A 224 -13.07 12.76 19.51
N ALA A 225 -13.18 13.94 18.91
CA ALA A 225 -14.38 14.78 18.99
C ALA A 225 -14.88 15.14 17.60
N GLY A 226 -16.18 14.99 17.36
CA GLY A 226 -16.84 15.33 16.09
C GLY A 226 -17.95 16.36 16.29
N TYR A 227 -18.02 17.32 15.37
CA TYR A 227 -19.00 18.41 15.38
C TYR A 227 -19.77 18.37 14.05
N LEU A 228 -21.02 17.92 14.10
CA LEU A 228 -21.91 17.96 12.94
C LEU A 228 -22.43 19.38 12.76
N CYS A 229 -22.16 19.95 11.59
CA CYS A 229 -22.36 21.35 11.30
C CYS A 229 -23.35 21.55 10.14
N ASP A 230 -24.22 22.56 10.26
CA ASP A 230 -25.05 23.05 9.16
C ASP A 230 -24.28 24.14 8.40
N LEU A 231 -23.77 23.79 7.22
CA LEU A 231 -22.96 24.69 6.38
C LEU A 231 -23.79 25.78 5.70
N THR A 232 -25.12 25.80 5.89
CA THR A 232 -25.99 26.88 5.37
C THR A 232 -26.09 28.07 6.29
N ASN A 233 -25.87 27.88 7.59
CA ASN A 233 -26.06 28.91 8.61
C ASN A 233 -24.94 28.95 9.67
N GLY A 234 -23.95 28.05 9.61
CA GLY A 234 -22.80 28.06 10.50
C GLY A 234 -23.04 27.43 11.88
N THR A 235 -24.17 26.76 12.09
CA THR A 235 -24.54 26.21 13.41
C THR A 235 -24.01 24.80 13.62
N VAL A 236 -23.63 24.48 14.86
CA VAL A 236 -23.35 23.09 15.29
C VAL A 236 -24.66 22.45 15.71
N ILE A 237 -25.04 21.36 15.04
CA ILE A 237 -26.28 20.64 15.31
C ILE A 237 -26.10 19.67 16.46
N THR A 238 -25.00 18.91 16.45
CA THR A 238 -24.71 17.90 17.46
C THR A 238 -23.21 17.71 17.58
N THR A 239 -22.76 17.46 18.81
CA THR A 239 -21.39 17.07 19.12
C THR A 239 -21.38 15.62 19.57
N GLY A 240 -20.47 14.83 19.00
CA GLY A 240 -20.13 13.48 19.46
C GLY A 240 -18.71 13.46 19.99
N SER A 241 -18.44 12.58 20.94
CA SER A 241 -17.08 12.38 21.44
C SER A 241 -16.90 10.94 21.86
N MET A 242 -15.75 10.38 21.53
CA MET A 242 -15.37 9.06 21.95
C MET A 242 -13.93 9.08 22.42
N MET A 243 -13.57 8.07 23.17
CA MET A 243 -12.17 7.84 23.42
C MET A 243 -11.50 7.31 22.16
N ASN A 244 -10.27 7.77 21.88
CA ASN A 244 -9.50 7.28 20.75
C ASN A 244 -9.30 5.75 20.87
N PRO A 245 -9.74 4.96 19.88
CA PRO A 245 -9.72 3.51 19.96
C PRO A 245 -8.30 2.93 19.91
N GLN A 246 -7.32 3.76 19.52
CA GLN A 246 -5.90 3.39 19.46
C GLN A 246 -5.23 3.31 20.85
N VAL A 247 -5.87 3.82 21.91
CA VAL A 247 -5.31 3.83 23.28
C VAL A 247 -4.87 2.44 23.74
N VAL A 248 -5.56 1.39 23.28
CA VAL A 248 -5.23 -0.02 23.57
C VAL A 248 -3.83 -0.41 23.10
N TYR A 249 -3.37 0.16 21.99
CA TYR A 249 -2.09 -0.16 21.36
C TYR A 249 -0.97 0.81 21.75
N GLY A 250 -1.34 1.92 22.38
CA GLY A 250 -0.42 2.93 22.90
C GLY A 250 -1.17 4.10 23.51
N GLU A 251 -0.86 4.43 24.77
CA GLU A 251 -1.48 5.53 25.52
C GLU A 251 -0.99 6.91 25.04
N ASP A 252 0.20 6.97 24.45
CA ASP A 252 0.83 8.19 23.94
C ASP A 252 1.29 8.05 22.48
N VAL A 253 1.81 9.14 21.92
CA VAL A 253 2.31 9.19 20.54
C VAL A 253 3.48 8.23 20.31
N MET A 254 4.44 8.15 21.23
CA MET A 254 5.67 7.37 21.05
C MET A 254 5.42 5.87 21.17
N SER A 255 4.55 5.44 22.07
CA SER A 255 4.12 4.05 22.21
C SER A 255 3.37 3.56 20.97
N ARG A 256 2.57 4.41 20.32
CA ARG A 256 1.94 4.08 19.02
C ARG A 256 2.96 3.97 17.89
N ILE A 257 3.92 4.90 17.82
CA ILE A 257 5.02 4.80 16.86
C ILE A 257 5.80 3.50 17.09
N SER A 258 6.14 3.20 18.35
CA SER A 258 6.81 1.95 18.71
C SER A 258 5.98 0.74 18.31
N PHE A 259 4.66 0.76 18.51
CA PHE A 259 3.76 -0.32 18.10
C PHE A 259 3.81 -0.56 16.58
N THR A 260 3.84 0.50 15.76
CA THR A 260 4.03 0.36 14.30
C THR A 260 5.40 -0.20 13.94
N MET A 261 6.43 0.07 14.74
CA MET A 261 7.80 -0.40 14.49
C MET A 261 8.03 -1.85 14.91
N THR A 262 7.34 -2.31 15.96
CA THR A 262 7.52 -3.66 16.52
C THR A 262 6.51 -4.67 15.99
N ASN A 263 5.42 -4.23 15.36
CA ASN A 263 4.39 -5.11 14.80
C ASN A 263 4.29 -4.92 13.28
N PRO A 264 4.48 -5.98 12.46
CA PRO A 264 4.41 -5.89 10.99
C PRO A 264 3.12 -5.30 10.42
N LYS A 265 1.98 -5.48 11.12
CA LYS A 265 0.67 -4.89 10.77
C LYS A 265 0.25 -3.75 11.69
N GLY A 266 1.17 -3.19 12.48
CA GLY A 266 0.85 -2.22 13.53
C GLY A 266 0.18 -0.96 13.00
N LEU A 267 0.63 -0.46 11.84
CA LEU A 267 0.02 0.70 11.19
C LEU A 267 -1.41 0.40 10.72
N GLU A 268 -1.64 -0.75 10.08
CA GLU A 268 -2.95 -1.18 9.58
C GLU A 268 -3.95 -1.33 10.73
N ILE A 269 -3.52 -1.91 11.86
CA ILE A 269 -4.34 -2.05 13.06
C ILE A 269 -4.72 -0.68 13.63
N LEU A 270 -3.75 0.21 13.80
CA LEU A 270 -3.98 1.55 14.33
C LEU A 270 -4.84 2.42 13.40
N ASN A 271 -4.63 2.31 12.08
CA ASN A 271 -5.43 2.98 11.06
C ASN A 271 -6.87 2.45 11.09
N GLY A 272 -7.07 1.13 11.00
CA GLY A 272 -8.40 0.53 11.04
C GLY A 272 -9.19 0.94 12.28
N ALA A 273 -8.54 0.93 13.45
CA ALA A 273 -9.15 1.37 14.70
C ALA A 273 -9.66 2.81 14.62
N ILE A 274 -8.86 3.76 14.14
CA ILE A 274 -9.30 5.17 14.06
C ILE A 274 -10.34 5.39 12.97
N ILE A 275 -10.26 4.72 11.83
CA ILE A 275 -11.28 4.81 10.77
C ILE A 275 -12.64 4.31 11.28
N ASP A 276 -12.66 3.20 12.02
CA ASP A 276 -13.88 2.70 12.67
C ASP A 276 -14.41 3.70 13.71
N GLY A 277 -13.53 4.33 14.49
CA GLY A 277 -13.91 5.39 15.42
C GLY A 277 -14.54 6.60 14.74
N LEU A 278 -13.93 7.11 13.67
CA LEU A 278 -14.45 8.22 12.88
C LEU A 278 -15.82 7.89 12.26
N ASN A 279 -15.98 6.66 11.76
CA ASN A 279 -17.25 6.16 11.26
C ASN A 279 -18.32 6.04 12.35
N GLY A 280 -17.93 5.64 13.56
CA GLY A 280 -18.78 5.62 14.74
C GLY A 280 -19.27 7.02 15.13
N ILE A 281 -18.37 8.00 15.20
CA ILE A 281 -18.71 9.40 15.45
C ILE A 281 -19.67 9.94 14.39
N ALA A 282 -19.39 9.70 13.10
CA ALA A 282 -20.26 10.15 12.02
C ALA A 282 -21.68 9.55 12.13
N GLU A 283 -21.80 8.27 12.51
CA GLU A 283 -23.09 7.61 12.73
C GLU A 283 -23.80 8.18 13.96
N GLU A 284 -23.10 8.35 15.09
CA GLU A 284 -23.66 8.90 16.33
C GLU A 284 -24.27 10.27 16.11
N VAL A 285 -23.50 11.21 15.54
CA VAL A 285 -23.98 12.60 15.35
C VAL A 285 -25.06 12.70 14.28
N SER A 286 -25.00 11.87 13.23
CA SER A 286 -26.04 11.83 12.19
C SER A 286 -27.36 11.30 12.74
N SER A 287 -27.29 10.19 13.49
CA SER A 287 -28.46 9.58 14.14
C SER A 287 -29.10 10.52 15.15
N ALA A 288 -28.29 11.20 15.98
CA ALA A 288 -28.78 12.18 16.94
C ALA A 288 -29.44 13.40 16.27
N ALA A 289 -28.96 13.81 15.09
CA ALA A 289 -29.55 14.88 14.29
C ALA A 289 -30.73 14.44 13.42
N GLY A 290 -31.03 13.14 13.33
CA GLY A 290 -32.09 12.59 12.48
C GLY A 290 -31.81 12.67 10.98
N ILE A 291 -30.53 12.66 10.58
CA ILE A 291 -30.08 12.67 9.17
C ILE A 291 -29.34 11.37 8.83
N LYS A 292 -29.10 11.12 7.54
CA LYS A 292 -28.27 9.99 7.10
C LYS A 292 -26.80 10.42 7.03
N ARG A 293 -25.86 9.49 7.25
CA ARG A 293 -24.43 9.76 7.04
C ARG A 293 -24.11 10.27 5.63
N GLN A 294 -24.86 9.81 4.62
CA GLN A 294 -24.73 10.25 3.23
C GLN A 294 -25.16 11.72 3.02
N ASP A 295 -25.75 12.37 4.02
CA ASP A 295 -26.08 13.80 3.96
C ASP A 295 -24.90 14.69 4.36
N ILE A 296 -23.85 14.11 4.97
CA ILE A 296 -22.57 14.78 5.25
C ILE A 296 -21.75 14.79 3.96
N VAL A 297 -21.49 15.99 3.42
CA VAL A 297 -20.88 16.19 2.09
C VAL A 297 -19.49 16.84 2.12
N ASP A 298 -18.99 17.17 3.30
CA ASP A 298 -17.65 17.73 3.53
C ASP A 298 -17.20 17.38 4.95
N MET A 299 -15.89 17.23 5.14
CA MET A 299 -15.31 16.98 6.46
C MET A 299 -14.00 17.74 6.60
N SER A 300 -13.73 18.30 7.77
CA SER A 300 -12.42 18.83 8.14
C SER A 300 -11.87 18.05 9.32
N ILE A 301 -10.57 17.77 9.32
CA ILE A 301 -9.93 16.98 10.37
C ILE A 301 -8.62 17.61 10.82
N VAL A 302 -8.41 17.62 12.13
CA VAL A 302 -7.17 18.02 12.80
C VAL A 302 -6.69 16.92 13.75
N GLY A 303 -5.41 16.93 14.06
CA GLY A 303 -4.78 16.07 15.04
C GLY A 303 -3.27 16.26 15.02
N ASN A 304 -2.58 15.81 16.07
CA ASN A 304 -1.12 15.89 16.10
C ASN A 304 -0.49 15.07 14.95
N THR A 305 0.77 15.35 14.64
CA THR A 305 1.49 14.78 13.50
C THR A 305 1.42 13.27 13.42
N CYS A 306 1.55 12.58 14.56
CA CYS A 306 1.45 11.11 14.62
C CYS A 306 0.03 10.63 14.33
N MET A 307 -1.00 11.26 14.92
CA MET A 307 -2.39 10.93 14.63
C MET A 307 -2.70 11.11 13.15
N GLN A 308 -2.20 12.21 12.56
CA GLN A 308 -2.34 12.49 11.14
C GLN A 308 -1.73 11.42 10.26
N HIS A 309 -0.51 10.98 10.54
CA HIS A 309 0.10 9.88 9.80
C HIS A 309 -0.74 8.61 9.91
N ILE A 310 -1.15 8.26 11.13
CA ILE A 310 -1.91 7.03 11.34
C ILE A 310 -3.27 7.07 10.63
N TYR A 311 -4.07 8.13 10.75
CA TYR A 311 -5.38 8.18 10.09
C TYR A 311 -5.28 8.32 8.57
N LEU A 312 -4.15 8.81 8.04
CA LEU A 312 -3.82 8.82 6.61
C LEU A 312 -3.21 7.51 6.11
N ASN A 313 -2.96 6.56 7.02
CA ASN A 313 -2.24 5.33 6.72
C ASN A 313 -0.81 5.57 6.20
N ALA A 314 -0.18 6.67 6.62
CA ALA A 314 1.23 6.97 6.39
C ALA A 314 2.09 6.45 7.56
N ASP A 315 3.25 5.88 7.27
CA ASP A 315 4.14 5.30 8.30
C ASP A 315 4.71 6.38 9.23
N PRO A 316 4.39 6.38 10.55
CA PRO A 316 4.88 7.38 11.49
C PRO A 316 6.30 7.07 12.01
N LYS A 317 6.95 5.97 11.58
CA LYS A 317 8.28 5.54 12.03
C LYS A 317 9.34 6.64 12.00
N TYR A 318 9.35 7.47 10.95
CA TYR A 318 10.36 8.52 10.80
C TYR A 318 10.10 9.73 11.71
N ILE A 319 8.86 9.93 12.17
CA ILE A 319 8.55 10.93 13.21
C ILE A 319 9.17 10.54 14.55
N GLY A 320 9.25 9.24 14.84
CA GLY A 320 9.89 8.74 16.06
C GLY A 320 11.42 8.73 16.02
N ARG A 321 12.04 9.03 14.87
CA ARG A 321 13.50 8.96 14.67
C ARG A 321 14.04 10.32 14.28
N SER A 322 15.04 10.80 15.01
CA SER A 322 15.74 12.03 14.63
C SER A 322 16.21 11.95 13.17
N PRO A 323 15.94 12.97 12.32
CA PRO A 323 15.54 14.34 12.66
C PRO A 323 14.02 14.62 12.71
N PHE A 324 13.20 13.59 12.94
CA PHE A 324 11.74 13.65 13.12
C PHE A 324 10.95 14.21 11.92
N PRO A 325 11.29 13.87 10.65
CA PRO A 325 10.59 14.42 9.50
C PRO A 325 9.16 13.86 9.40
N PRO A 326 8.13 14.71 9.20
CA PRO A 326 6.83 14.26 8.74
C PRO A 326 6.84 13.93 7.24
N SER A 327 5.86 13.17 6.78
CA SER A 327 5.68 12.84 5.36
C SER A 327 5.10 13.99 4.52
N ILE A 328 4.38 14.93 5.12
CA ILE A 328 3.79 16.08 4.44
C ILE A 328 3.66 17.28 5.38
N HIS A 329 3.77 18.50 4.86
CA HIS A 329 3.51 19.74 5.61
C HIS A 329 2.21 20.44 5.20
N HIS A 330 1.82 20.34 3.92
CA HIS A 330 0.68 21.06 3.37
C HIS A 330 -0.65 20.31 3.57
N SER A 331 -1.75 21.05 3.51
CA SER A 331 -3.11 20.51 3.54
C SER A 331 -3.37 19.57 2.36
N ILE A 332 -4.23 18.57 2.57
CA ILE A 332 -4.66 17.64 1.51
C ILE A 332 -6.17 17.43 1.57
N ASP A 333 -6.77 17.30 0.38
CA ASP A 333 -8.17 16.93 0.21
C ASP A 333 -8.25 15.52 -0.39
N ILE A 334 -8.81 14.58 0.37
CA ILE A 334 -8.96 13.18 -0.06
C ILE A 334 -10.45 12.84 -0.11
N LYS A 335 -10.87 12.08 -1.11
CA LYS A 335 -12.26 11.58 -1.18
C LYS A 335 -12.53 10.69 0.04
N ALA A 336 -13.68 10.88 0.69
CA ALA A 336 -14.05 10.14 1.89
C ALA A 336 -14.01 8.62 1.68
N ARG A 337 -14.47 8.15 0.52
CA ARG A 337 -14.40 6.73 0.12
C ARG A 337 -12.98 6.19 -0.07
N ASP A 338 -12.04 7.09 -0.42
CA ASP A 338 -10.65 6.74 -0.73
C ASP A 338 -9.75 6.90 0.51
N TRP A 339 -10.32 7.27 1.64
CA TRP A 339 -9.60 7.60 2.86
C TRP A 339 -8.98 6.37 3.53
N GLY A 340 -7.68 6.47 3.85
CA GLY A 340 -6.93 5.34 4.41
C GLY A 340 -6.73 4.19 3.42
N LEU A 341 -7.13 4.35 2.14
CA LEU A 341 -6.78 3.39 1.10
C LEU A 341 -5.27 3.32 1.01
N LYS A 342 -4.74 2.16 1.37
CA LYS A 342 -3.43 1.74 0.88
C LYS A 342 -3.67 1.40 -0.59
N ILE A 343 -3.24 2.27 -1.49
CA ILE A 343 -2.87 1.80 -2.82
C ILE A 343 -1.65 0.95 -2.53
N GLU A 344 -1.83 -0.37 -2.47
CA GLU A 344 -0.71 -1.27 -2.27
C GLU A 344 0.31 -0.96 -3.37
N GLN A 345 1.46 -0.37 -2.99
CA GLN A 345 2.70 -0.76 -3.65
C GLN A 345 2.74 -2.26 -3.47
N GLU A 346 2.76 -3.01 -4.57
CA GLU A 346 2.77 -4.47 -4.61
C GLU A 346 3.64 -5.01 -3.46
N VAL A 347 3.00 -5.33 -2.35
CA VAL A 347 3.53 -6.28 -1.39
C VAL A 347 2.99 -7.57 -1.93
N GLU A 348 3.88 -8.43 -2.41
CA GLU A 348 3.56 -9.81 -2.76
C GLU A 348 2.81 -10.46 -1.59
N VAL A 349 1.48 -10.42 -1.64
CA VAL A 349 0.63 -11.33 -0.91
C VAL A 349 0.36 -12.47 -1.89
N ALA A 350 1.15 -13.52 -1.77
CA ALA A 350 0.81 -14.83 -2.33
C ALA A 350 -0.57 -15.25 -1.77
N GLY A 351 -1.65 -14.90 -2.47
CA GLY A 351 -3.01 -15.13 -1.99
C GLY A 351 -4.12 -14.74 -2.97
N LYS A 352 -4.50 -15.66 -3.87
CA LYS A 352 -5.83 -15.82 -4.50
C LYS A 352 -6.51 -14.57 -5.11
N GLY A 353 -5.77 -13.71 -5.80
CA GLY A 353 -6.35 -12.78 -6.78
C GLY A 353 -6.47 -13.46 -8.14
N THR A 354 -7.54 -13.20 -8.90
CA THR A 354 -7.54 -13.46 -10.34
C THR A 354 -6.82 -12.29 -11.04
N TYR A 355 -6.19 -12.56 -12.19
CA TYR A 355 -5.34 -11.63 -12.94
C TYR A 355 -5.79 -11.54 -14.41
N PRO A 356 -5.48 -10.44 -15.12
CA PRO A 356 -5.75 -10.32 -16.55
C PRO A 356 -5.16 -11.50 -17.35
N PRO A 357 -5.88 -12.07 -18.34
CA PRO A 357 -5.39 -13.21 -19.11
C PRO A 357 -4.05 -12.95 -19.82
N CYS A 358 -3.81 -11.71 -20.25
CA CYS A 358 -2.54 -11.32 -20.86
C CYS A 358 -1.35 -11.43 -19.89
N GLN A 359 -1.55 -11.19 -18.60
CA GLN A 359 -0.52 -11.30 -17.57
C GLN A 359 -0.27 -12.77 -17.23
N VAL A 360 -1.34 -13.55 -17.00
CA VAL A 360 -1.25 -14.98 -16.67
C VAL A 360 -0.58 -15.77 -17.79
N LYS A 361 -0.88 -15.43 -19.04
CA LYS A 361 -0.34 -16.13 -20.20
C LYS A 361 1.09 -15.68 -20.57
N CYS A 362 1.53 -14.52 -20.09
CA CYS A 362 2.91 -14.10 -20.26
C CYS A 362 3.83 -14.97 -19.39
N PRO A 363 4.80 -15.71 -19.96
CA PRO A 363 5.71 -16.54 -19.16
C PRO A 363 6.49 -15.75 -18.11
N ALA A 364 6.79 -14.47 -18.38
CA ALA A 364 7.48 -13.59 -17.44
C ALA A 364 6.53 -12.73 -16.56
N GLY A 365 5.21 -12.96 -16.65
CA GLY A 365 4.22 -12.28 -15.80
C GLY A 365 4.00 -10.78 -16.10
N VAL A 366 4.35 -10.30 -17.31
CA VAL A 366 4.20 -8.89 -17.69
C VAL A 366 2.71 -8.51 -17.80
N ASN A 367 2.30 -7.45 -17.10
CA ASN A 367 0.93 -6.98 -17.12
C ASN A 367 0.61 -6.14 -18.37
N GLY A 368 0.14 -6.83 -19.41
CA GLY A 368 -0.32 -6.26 -20.69
C GLY A 368 -1.33 -5.12 -20.56
N GLN A 369 -2.25 -5.24 -19.62
CA GLN A 369 -3.33 -4.28 -19.45
C GLN A 369 -2.83 -2.96 -18.88
N ASP A 370 -2.01 -3.00 -17.85
CA ASP A 370 -1.69 -1.81 -17.08
C ASP A 370 -0.75 -0.88 -17.86
N PHE A 371 0.23 -1.43 -18.59
CA PHE A 371 1.02 -0.58 -19.49
C PHE A 371 0.17 -0.06 -20.66
N SER A 372 -0.81 -0.84 -21.17
CA SER A 372 -1.72 -0.35 -22.23
C SER A 372 -2.56 0.81 -21.70
N TYR A 373 -3.08 0.71 -20.48
CA TYR A 373 -3.81 1.80 -19.82
C TYR A 373 -2.95 3.06 -19.71
N LEU A 374 -1.69 2.94 -19.26
CA LEU A 374 -0.77 4.07 -19.14
C LEU A 374 -0.43 4.69 -20.51
N ILE A 375 -0.24 3.89 -21.56
CA ILE A 375 -0.06 4.37 -22.94
C ILE A 375 -1.30 5.16 -23.40
N ALA A 376 -2.51 4.66 -23.14
CA ALA A 376 -3.75 5.36 -23.49
C ALA A 376 -3.85 6.74 -22.81
N GLN A 377 -3.28 6.90 -21.61
CA GLN A 377 -3.20 8.19 -20.89
C GLN A 377 -2.03 9.07 -21.32
N GLY A 378 -1.16 8.62 -22.22
CA GLY A 378 0.06 9.32 -22.60
C GLY A 378 1.20 9.28 -21.57
N LYS A 379 1.13 8.34 -20.62
CA LYS A 379 2.11 8.14 -19.53
C LYS A 379 3.15 7.08 -19.91
N TYR A 380 3.97 7.38 -20.92
CA TYR A 380 4.85 6.39 -21.54
C TYR A 380 6.03 5.98 -20.66
N ARG A 381 6.57 6.90 -19.84
CA ARG A 381 7.67 6.60 -18.91
C ARG A 381 7.20 5.65 -17.83
N GLU A 382 6.05 5.92 -17.23
CA GLU A 382 5.43 5.08 -16.22
C GLU A 382 5.05 3.70 -16.79
N ALA A 383 4.60 3.64 -18.04
CA ALA A 383 4.33 2.37 -18.74
C ALA A 383 5.60 1.52 -18.90
N LEU A 384 6.73 2.15 -19.22
CA LEU A 384 8.02 1.48 -19.35
C LEU A 384 8.57 1.03 -17.99
N GLU A 385 8.45 1.85 -16.95
CA GLU A 385 8.82 1.49 -15.58
C GLU A 385 8.05 0.26 -15.11
N LEU A 386 6.74 0.19 -15.39
CA LEU A 386 5.90 -0.95 -15.06
C LEU A 386 6.35 -2.24 -15.77
N VAL A 387 6.76 -2.14 -17.03
CA VAL A 387 7.36 -3.28 -17.75
C VAL A 387 8.68 -3.69 -17.13
N ARG A 388 9.52 -2.72 -16.75
CA ARG A 388 10.82 -2.96 -16.12
C ARG A 388 10.71 -3.61 -14.74
N MET A 389 9.62 -3.41 -14.01
CA MET A 389 9.35 -4.17 -12.79
C MET A 389 9.24 -5.68 -13.04
N ALA A 390 8.82 -6.08 -14.25
CA ALA A 390 8.68 -7.49 -14.59
C ALA A 390 9.90 -8.06 -15.34
N ILE A 391 10.51 -7.30 -16.26
CA ILE A 391 11.56 -7.76 -17.18
C ILE A 391 12.50 -6.63 -17.63
N PRO A 392 13.79 -6.91 -17.92
CA PRO A 392 14.72 -5.88 -18.40
C PRO A 392 14.66 -5.61 -19.92
N PHE A 393 13.87 -6.38 -20.69
CA PHE A 393 13.95 -6.48 -22.15
C PHE A 393 12.70 -5.93 -22.87
N ALA A 394 12.32 -4.69 -22.59
CA ALA A 394 11.17 -4.04 -23.21
C ALA A 394 11.33 -3.93 -24.75
N GLY A 395 12.44 -3.36 -25.20
CA GLY A 395 12.76 -3.10 -26.60
C GLY A 395 13.05 -4.36 -27.41
N VAL A 396 13.76 -5.33 -26.81
CA VAL A 396 13.99 -6.65 -27.42
C VAL A 396 12.67 -7.41 -27.58
N LEU A 397 11.91 -7.62 -26.50
CA LEU A 397 10.68 -8.42 -26.58
C LEU A 397 9.57 -7.73 -27.38
N GLY A 398 9.56 -6.39 -27.46
CA GLY A 398 8.69 -5.66 -28.39
C GLY A 398 8.94 -5.98 -29.88
N ARG A 399 10.11 -6.51 -30.23
CA ARG A 399 10.48 -6.85 -31.60
C ARG A 399 10.34 -8.34 -31.92
N ILE A 400 10.76 -9.21 -31.01
CA ILE A 400 10.97 -10.63 -31.31
C ILE A 400 10.11 -11.59 -30.47
N CYS A 401 9.26 -11.10 -29.57
CA CYS A 401 8.42 -11.96 -28.75
C CYS A 401 7.36 -12.71 -29.57
N THR A 402 7.11 -13.97 -29.19
CA THR A 402 6.02 -14.83 -29.66
C THR A 402 4.64 -14.42 -29.14
N HIS A 403 4.59 -13.37 -28.30
CA HIS A 403 3.39 -12.68 -27.81
C HIS A 403 2.27 -13.61 -27.33
N PRO A 404 2.57 -14.60 -26.45
CA PRO A 404 1.56 -15.53 -25.93
C PRO A 404 0.45 -14.79 -25.16
N CYS A 405 0.73 -13.61 -24.62
CA CYS A 405 -0.26 -12.74 -23.99
C CYS A 405 -1.41 -12.30 -24.92
N GLU A 406 -1.19 -12.25 -26.23
CA GLU A 406 -2.22 -11.85 -27.20
C GLU A 406 -3.13 -13.03 -27.58
N THR A 407 -2.69 -14.28 -27.41
CA THR A 407 -3.48 -15.46 -27.80
C THR A 407 -4.68 -15.69 -26.88
N GLU A 408 -4.56 -15.28 -25.61
CA GLU A 408 -5.61 -15.36 -24.60
C GLU A 408 -6.26 -14.01 -24.30
N CYS A 409 -6.04 -13.01 -25.16
CA CYS A 409 -6.61 -11.67 -24.97
C CYS A 409 -8.14 -11.73 -25.16
N GLU A 410 -8.89 -11.32 -24.13
CA GLU A 410 -10.37 -11.32 -24.18
C GLU A 410 -10.96 -10.44 -25.28
N ARG A 411 -10.21 -9.45 -25.76
CA ARG A 411 -10.62 -8.63 -26.91
C ARG A 411 -10.76 -9.46 -28.19
N GLY A 412 -9.94 -10.51 -28.35
CA GLY A 412 -10.04 -11.45 -29.48
C GLY A 412 -11.34 -12.25 -29.51
N ASN A 413 -12.08 -12.32 -28.39
CA ASN A 413 -13.41 -12.91 -28.35
C ASN A 413 -14.53 -11.96 -28.84
N VAL A 414 -14.20 -10.70 -29.13
CA VAL A 414 -15.13 -9.67 -29.63
C VAL A 414 -14.82 -9.33 -31.09
N ASP A 415 -13.55 -9.00 -31.36
CA ASP A 415 -12.98 -8.76 -32.68
C ASP A 415 -11.58 -9.37 -32.83
N GLU A 416 -10.51 -8.60 -32.67
CA GLU A 416 -9.11 -9.02 -32.81
C GLU A 416 -8.35 -8.68 -31.52
N SER A 417 -7.35 -9.48 -31.16
CA SER A 417 -6.54 -9.22 -29.96
C SER A 417 -5.84 -7.84 -30.00
N LEU A 418 -5.44 -7.36 -28.83
CA LEU A 418 -4.56 -6.20 -28.70
C LEU A 418 -3.17 -6.52 -29.25
N SER A 419 -2.54 -5.54 -29.89
CA SER A 419 -1.15 -5.57 -30.34
C SER A 419 -0.18 -5.24 -29.20
N LEU A 420 -0.23 -6.03 -28.13
CA LEU A 420 0.60 -5.84 -26.94
C LEU A 420 2.08 -5.83 -27.29
N ARG A 421 2.55 -6.66 -28.22
CA ARG A 421 3.95 -6.66 -28.70
C ARG A 421 4.33 -5.31 -29.30
N SER A 422 3.47 -4.75 -30.15
CA SER A 422 3.69 -3.45 -30.80
C SER A 422 3.68 -2.30 -29.81
N LEU A 423 2.78 -2.34 -28.83
CA LEU A 423 2.71 -1.37 -27.74
C LEU A 423 3.95 -1.43 -26.83
N HIS A 424 4.43 -2.64 -26.56
CA HIS A 424 5.66 -2.90 -25.82
C HIS A 424 6.90 -2.35 -26.54
N ARG A 425 6.95 -2.49 -27.88
CA ARG A 425 7.97 -1.85 -28.69
C ARG A 425 7.86 -0.32 -28.64
N PHE A 426 6.66 0.23 -28.76
CA PHE A 426 6.43 1.67 -28.78
C PHE A 426 7.00 2.37 -27.54
N ILE A 427 6.77 1.83 -26.33
CA ILE A 427 7.28 2.42 -25.08
C ILE A 427 8.81 2.39 -24.99
N ALA A 428 9.44 1.32 -25.47
CA ALA A 428 10.90 1.22 -25.51
C ALA A 428 11.50 2.18 -26.57
N ASP A 429 10.89 2.24 -27.75
CA ASP A 429 11.30 3.14 -28.83
C ASP A 429 11.06 4.62 -28.45
N PHE A 430 10.07 4.91 -27.60
CA PHE A 430 9.87 6.25 -27.03
C PHE A 430 11.06 6.67 -26.17
N GLU A 431 11.50 5.84 -25.23
CA GLU A 431 12.66 6.16 -24.39
C GLU A 431 13.94 6.28 -25.23
N PHE A 432 14.15 5.37 -26.18
CA PHE A 432 15.32 5.43 -27.06
C PHE A 432 15.38 6.74 -27.86
N ARG A 433 14.22 7.24 -28.34
CA ARG A 433 14.13 8.53 -29.04
C ARG A 433 14.40 9.74 -28.14
N GLU A 434 13.88 9.72 -26.92
CA GLU A 434 14.04 10.81 -25.94
C GLU A 434 15.43 10.81 -25.28
N GLY A 435 16.14 9.68 -25.35
CA GLY A 435 17.38 9.43 -24.65
C GLY A 435 17.11 8.87 -23.26
N ARG A 436 17.59 7.64 -23.02
CA ARG A 436 17.46 6.96 -21.74
C ARG A 436 18.29 7.66 -20.65
N GLU A 437 17.67 7.88 -19.49
CA GLU A 437 18.40 8.30 -18.29
C GLU A 437 19.23 7.14 -17.74
N LYS A 438 20.45 7.45 -17.29
CA LYS A 438 21.33 6.42 -16.73
C LYS A 438 20.72 5.82 -15.47
N ALA A 439 20.67 4.50 -15.37
CA ALA A 439 20.12 3.83 -14.20
C ALA A 439 20.96 4.14 -12.95
N THR A 440 20.28 4.26 -11.80
CA THR A 440 20.96 4.39 -10.52
C THR A 440 21.38 3.00 -10.04
N PRO A 441 22.66 2.76 -9.74
CA PRO A 441 23.11 1.47 -9.23
C PRO A 441 22.36 1.08 -7.96
N ILE A 442 21.90 -0.18 -7.88
CA ILE A 442 21.23 -0.72 -6.71
C ILE A 442 22.25 -0.96 -5.59
N GLU A 443 21.89 -0.56 -4.37
CA GLU A 443 22.70 -0.82 -3.18
C GLU A 443 22.76 -2.34 -2.89
N LYS A 444 23.98 -2.87 -2.74
CA LYS A 444 24.21 -4.28 -2.41
C LYS A 444 23.96 -4.49 -0.92
N THR A 445 22.73 -4.83 -0.56
CA THR A 445 22.29 -5.07 0.82
C THR A 445 22.57 -6.49 1.31
N LYS A 446 22.93 -7.41 0.40
CA LYS A 446 23.28 -8.81 0.69
C LYS A 446 24.77 -9.07 0.51
N GLU A 447 25.32 -10.03 1.26
CA GLU A 447 26.75 -10.38 1.20
C GLU A 447 27.04 -11.55 0.25
N ASP A 448 26.07 -12.45 0.05
CA ASP A 448 26.25 -13.67 -0.73
C ASP A 448 26.40 -13.38 -2.22
N ARG A 449 27.53 -13.80 -2.81
CA ARG A 449 27.84 -13.56 -4.23
C ARG A 449 27.25 -14.65 -5.10
N ILE A 450 26.64 -14.27 -6.22
CA ILE A 450 26.00 -15.20 -7.15
C ILE A 450 26.68 -15.14 -8.52
N ALA A 451 26.95 -16.30 -9.11
CA ALA A 451 27.51 -16.42 -10.44
C ALA A 451 26.43 -16.85 -11.44
N VAL A 452 26.33 -16.14 -12.55
CA VAL A 452 25.47 -16.50 -13.68
C VAL A 452 26.33 -16.86 -14.87
N ILE A 453 26.16 -18.05 -15.45
CA ILE A 453 26.97 -18.54 -16.57
C ILE A 453 26.15 -18.48 -17.85
N GLY A 454 26.58 -17.60 -18.76
CA GLY A 454 25.89 -17.26 -20.00
C GLY A 454 25.13 -15.93 -19.91
N SER A 455 25.36 -15.04 -20.85
CA SER A 455 24.66 -13.74 -20.96
C SER A 455 23.53 -13.76 -21.99
N GLY A 456 22.90 -14.93 -22.18
CA GLY A 456 21.66 -15.04 -22.94
C GLY A 456 20.47 -14.40 -22.20
N PRO A 457 19.26 -14.45 -22.78
CA PRO A 457 18.07 -13.85 -22.18
C PRO A 457 17.80 -14.34 -20.75
N GLY A 458 17.91 -15.65 -20.50
CA GLY A 458 17.69 -16.21 -19.16
C GLY A 458 18.75 -15.80 -18.15
N GLY A 459 20.02 -15.82 -18.53
CA GLY A 459 21.11 -15.40 -17.65
C GLY A 459 21.01 -13.91 -17.26
N LEU A 460 20.79 -13.04 -18.24
CA LEU A 460 20.62 -11.60 -17.99
C LEU A 460 19.36 -11.28 -17.19
N ALA A 461 18.24 -11.98 -17.43
CA ALA A 461 17.02 -11.84 -16.62
C ALA A 461 17.24 -12.29 -15.17
N CYS A 462 17.91 -13.42 -14.95
CA CYS A 462 18.28 -13.88 -13.61
C CYS A 462 19.18 -12.85 -12.89
N ALA A 463 20.18 -12.33 -13.60
CA ALA A 463 21.08 -11.31 -13.04
C ALA A 463 20.35 -10.01 -12.70
N TYR A 464 19.38 -9.61 -13.53
CA TYR A 464 18.52 -8.45 -13.29
C TYR A 464 17.71 -8.60 -12.00
N GLU A 465 16.97 -9.71 -11.85
CA GLU A 465 16.14 -9.97 -10.65
C GLU A 465 16.99 -10.04 -9.36
N LEU A 466 18.14 -10.71 -9.42
CA LEU A 466 19.02 -10.83 -8.26
C LEU A 466 19.68 -9.51 -7.86
N VAL A 467 20.07 -8.65 -8.84
CA VAL A 467 20.65 -7.35 -8.51
C VAL A 467 19.59 -6.40 -7.93
N THR A 468 18.34 -6.44 -8.42
CA THR A 468 17.24 -5.65 -7.86
C THR A 468 16.91 -6.05 -6.43
N ASN A 469 17.12 -7.31 -6.06
CA ASN A 469 16.98 -7.82 -4.68
C ASN A 469 18.22 -7.57 -3.80
N GLY A 470 19.21 -6.82 -4.30
CA GLY A 470 20.38 -6.37 -3.54
C GLY A 470 21.55 -7.35 -3.48
N TYR A 471 21.56 -8.40 -4.32
CA TYR A 471 22.68 -9.36 -4.38
C TYR A 471 23.85 -8.86 -5.25
N PRO A 472 25.10 -9.16 -4.85
CA PRO A 472 26.25 -9.05 -5.74
C PRO A 472 26.24 -10.16 -6.81
N VAL A 473 25.97 -9.79 -8.06
CA VAL A 473 25.89 -10.73 -9.20
C VAL A 473 27.05 -10.52 -10.18
N THR A 474 27.67 -11.63 -10.61
CA THR A 474 28.66 -11.64 -11.71
C THR A 474 28.20 -12.58 -12.82
N VAL A 475 28.07 -12.06 -14.04
CA VAL A 475 27.76 -12.82 -15.26
C VAL A 475 29.06 -13.20 -15.99
N PHE A 476 29.22 -14.47 -16.34
CA PHE A 476 30.34 -15.01 -17.10
C PHE A 476 29.90 -15.33 -18.53
N GLU A 477 30.48 -14.65 -19.50
CA GLU A 477 30.16 -14.80 -20.93
C GLU A 477 31.40 -15.26 -21.71
N ALA A 478 31.24 -16.36 -22.46
CA ALA A 478 32.32 -16.94 -23.25
C ALA A 478 32.65 -16.09 -24.50
N ALA A 479 31.65 -15.47 -25.11
CA ALA A 479 31.81 -14.62 -26.28
C ALA A 479 32.35 -13.23 -25.93
N SER A 480 32.72 -12.48 -26.97
CA SER A 480 33.29 -11.12 -26.84
C SER A 480 32.24 -10.06 -26.52
N LYS A 481 30.96 -10.33 -26.81
CA LYS A 481 29.81 -9.47 -26.50
C LYS A 481 28.64 -10.26 -25.94
N CYS A 482 27.84 -9.60 -25.10
CA CYS A 482 26.73 -10.18 -24.38
C CYS A 482 25.44 -10.32 -25.21
N GLY A 483 24.51 -11.17 -24.82
CA GLY A 483 23.17 -11.28 -25.42
C GLY A 483 22.86 -12.64 -26.05
N GLY A 484 23.80 -13.59 -26.04
CA GLY A 484 23.59 -14.97 -26.50
C GLY A 484 22.90 -15.05 -27.87
N MET A 485 21.84 -15.85 -27.97
CA MET A 485 21.07 -16.02 -29.21
C MET A 485 20.37 -14.74 -29.71
N MET A 486 20.06 -13.78 -28.83
CA MET A 486 19.53 -12.48 -29.25
C MET A 486 20.55 -11.71 -30.10
N ARG A 487 21.85 -11.84 -29.78
CA ARG A 487 22.93 -11.23 -30.56
C ARG A 487 23.35 -12.08 -31.75
N TYR A 488 23.64 -13.36 -31.52
CA TYR A 488 24.34 -14.18 -32.50
C TYR A 488 23.39 -14.98 -33.40
N GLY A 489 22.15 -15.23 -32.95
CA GLY A 489 21.15 -15.95 -33.73
C GLY A 489 20.24 -15.02 -34.53
N ILE A 490 19.67 -14.01 -33.88
CA ILE A 490 18.64 -13.16 -34.50
C ILE A 490 19.30 -12.07 -35.37
N PRO A 491 18.92 -11.92 -36.65
CA PRO A 491 19.46 -10.90 -37.54
C PRO A 491 19.16 -9.46 -37.11
N GLU A 492 20.03 -8.53 -37.49
CA GLU A 492 19.93 -7.11 -37.14
C GLU A 492 18.67 -6.42 -37.71
N TYR A 493 18.14 -6.88 -38.84
CA TYR A 493 16.89 -6.35 -39.41
C TYR A 493 15.64 -6.67 -38.57
N ARG A 494 15.75 -7.59 -37.60
CA ARG A 494 14.70 -7.89 -36.61
C ARG A 494 15.03 -7.34 -35.24
N LEU A 495 16.30 -7.43 -34.84
CA LEU A 495 16.76 -6.94 -33.56
C LEU A 495 18.02 -6.08 -33.74
N PRO A 496 17.86 -4.76 -33.85
CA PRO A 496 18.99 -3.84 -33.97
C PRO A 496 19.97 -3.98 -32.80
N ARG A 497 21.28 -3.92 -33.10
CA ARG A 497 22.32 -4.13 -32.09
C ARG A 497 22.36 -3.01 -31.05
N GLU A 498 22.03 -1.79 -31.45
CA GLU A 498 21.96 -0.63 -30.57
C GLU A 498 20.89 -0.79 -29.47
N ILE A 499 19.73 -1.36 -29.80
CA ILE A 499 18.64 -1.62 -28.84
C ILE A 499 19.09 -2.68 -27.83
N LEU A 500 19.69 -3.77 -28.31
CA LEU A 500 20.20 -4.82 -27.44
C LEU A 500 21.35 -4.33 -26.55
N ASP A 501 22.26 -3.53 -27.10
CA ASP A 501 23.38 -2.94 -26.35
C ASP A 501 22.86 -1.98 -25.27
N ASP A 502 21.84 -1.16 -25.56
CA ASP A 502 21.24 -0.24 -24.60
C ASP A 502 20.58 -0.99 -23.42
N GLU A 503 19.77 -2.02 -23.69
CA GLU A 503 19.11 -2.78 -22.62
C GLU A 503 20.10 -3.60 -21.77
N ILE A 504 21.18 -4.12 -22.36
CA ILE A 504 22.25 -4.77 -21.61
C ILE A 504 22.98 -3.74 -20.73
N SER A 505 23.24 -2.54 -21.25
CA SER A 505 23.91 -1.49 -20.48
C SER A 505 23.06 -1.03 -19.29
N TYR A 506 21.73 -1.03 -19.41
CA TYR A 506 20.82 -0.77 -18.28
C TYR A 506 21.03 -1.78 -17.13
N ILE A 507 21.20 -3.07 -17.44
CA ILE A 507 21.49 -4.12 -16.44
C ILE A 507 22.86 -3.91 -15.78
N GLU A 508 23.87 -3.53 -16.55
CA GLU A 508 25.21 -3.20 -16.02
C GLU A 508 25.17 -1.96 -15.11
N GLU A 509 24.41 -0.93 -15.49
CA GLU A 509 24.24 0.31 -14.74
C GLU A 509 23.58 0.08 -13.38
N LEU A 510 22.68 -0.91 -13.26
CA LEU A 510 22.08 -1.33 -11.99
C LEU A 510 23.08 -2.00 -11.03
N GLY A 511 24.26 -2.42 -11.52
CA GLY A 511 25.36 -2.91 -10.69
C GLY A 511 25.74 -4.38 -10.91
N VAL A 512 25.23 -5.03 -11.96
CA VAL A 512 25.65 -6.37 -12.41
C VAL A 512 27.06 -6.29 -13.01
N GLU A 513 27.96 -7.15 -12.58
CA GLU A 513 29.30 -7.27 -13.17
C GLU A 513 29.28 -8.28 -14.32
N ILE A 514 29.57 -7.86 -15.55
CA ILE A 514 29.62 -8.78 -16.70
C ILE A 514 31.06 -8.99 -17.19
N LYS A 515 31.48 -10.26 -17.30
CA LYS A 515 32.81 -10.68 -17.75
C LYS A 515 32.71 -11.41 -19.08
N THR A 516 33.02 -10.71 -20.17
CA THR A 516 33.11 -11.29 -21.51
C THR A 516 34.44 -12.02 -21.72
N ASN A 517 34.54 -12.84 -22.78
CA ASN A 517 35.70 -13.68 -23.08
C ASN A 517 36.14 -14.57 -21.91
N THR A 518 35.19 -14.97 -21.06
CA THR A 518 35.44 -15.72 -19.81
C THR A 518 34.60 -17.00 -19.80
N PRO A 519 34.97 -18.02 -20.59
CA PRO A 519 34.28 -19.31 -20.57
C PRO A 519 34.45 -19.98 -19.20
N ALA A 520 33.35 -20.51 -18.64
CA ALA A 520 33.38 -21.31 -17.42
C ALA A 520 33.62 -22.78 -17.77
N GLU A 521 34.73 -23.35 -17.31
CA GLU A 521 35.13 -24.73 -17.67
C GLU A 521 34.48 -25.80 -16.77
N ASN A 522 34.37 -25.53 -15.47
CA ASN A 522 33.73 -26.42 -14.50
C ASN A 522 33.16 -25.63 -13.31
N ILE A 523 32.16 -26.20 -12.66
CA ILE A 523 31.41 -25.58 -11.57
C ILE A 523 32.26 -25.38 -10.31
N GLU A 524 33.13 -26.33 -9.99
CA GLU A 524 34.00 -26.28 -8.80
C GLU A 524 34.90 -25.03 -8.81
N SER A 525 35.44 -24.68 -9.98
CA SER A 525 36.27 -23.47 -10.16
C SER A 525 35.52 -22.18 -9.86
N ILE A 526 34.19 -22.16 -10.04
CA ILE A 526 33.34 -21.02 -9.73
C ILE A 526 33.12 -20.94 -8.22
N PHE A 527 32.72 -22.02 -7.55
CA PHE A 527 32.58 -22.02 -6.09
C PHE A 527 33.89 -21.67 -5.36
N ASN A 528 35.04 -22.10 -5.88
CA ASN A 528 36.37 -21.75 -5.35
C ASN A 528 36.68 -20.23 -5.40
N GLN A 529 35.95 -19.45 -6.20
CA GLN A 529 36.05 -17.98 -6.23
C GLN A 529 35.15 -17.28 -5.20
N GLY A 530 34.42 -18.05 -4.37
CA GLY A 530 33.60 -17.55 -3.27
C GLY A 530 32.14 -17.25 -3.62
N TYR A 531 31.64 -17.69 -4.76
CA TYR A 531 30.22 -17.62 -5.08
C TYR A 531 29.44 -18.67 -4.29
N LYS A 532 28.21 -18.34 -3.87
CA LYS A 532 27.35 -19.17 -3.03
C LYS A 532 26.28 -19.93 -3.80
N ALA A 533 25.90 -19.40 -4.96
CA ALA A 533 25.00 -20.06 -5.89
C ALA A 533 25.46 -19.82 -7.34
N VAL A 534 25.14 -20.75 -8.22
CA VAL A 534 25.46 -20.70 -9.65
C VAL A 534 24.20 -20.93 -10.47
N PHE A 535 23.90 -20.07 -11.43
CA PHE A 535 22.86 -20.29 -12.44
C PHE A 535 23.48 -20.57 -13.81
N LEU A 536 23.07 -21.66 -14.46
CA LEU A 536 23.54 -22.07 -15.78
C LEU A 536 22.48 -21.79 -16.86
N SER A 537 22.80 -20.90 -17.80
CA SER A 537 21.93 -20.54 -18.94
C SER A 537 22.74 -20.37 -20.24
N THR A 538 23.49 -21.41 -20.62
CA THR A 538 24.40 -21.40 -21.79
C THR A 538 23.71 -21.67 -23.13
N GLY A 539 22.45 -22.08 -23.10
CA GLY A 539 21.62 -22.31 -24.29
C GLY A 539 21.96 -23.56 -25.11
N ALA A 540 21.27 -23.75 -26.23
CA ALA A 540 21.43 -24.90 -27.14
C ALA A 540 22.16 -24.49 -28.43
N ARG A 541 23.50 -24.46 -28.40
CA ARG A 541 24.30 -23.83 -29.46
C ARG A 541 24.84 -24.75 -30.57
N THR A 542 24.52 -26.04 -30.53
CA THR A 542 25.04 -27.03 -31.49
C THR A 542 23.98 -27.40 -32.52
N SER A 543 24.26 -27.23 -33.81
CA SER A 543 23.33 -27.60 -34.88
C SER A 543 23.13 -29.12 -35.00
N MET A 544 21.91 -29.54 -35.32
CA MET A 544 21.60 -30.93 -35.63
C MET A 544 22.00 -31.29 -37.07
N LYS A 545 22.35 -32.57 -37.29
CA LYS A 545 22.63 -33.13 -38.62
C LYS A 545 21.39 -33.75 -39.25
N LEU A 546 21.25 -33.61 -40.55
CA LEU A 546 20.17 -34.13 -41.39
C LEU A 546 20.29 -35.66 -41.57
N ASN A 547 21.50 -36.21 -41.52
CA ASN A 547 21.82 -37.63 -41.67
C ASN A 547 21.37 -38.23 -43.01
N VAL A 548 21.62 -37.50 -44.10
CA VAL A 548 21.33 -37.95 -45.48
C VAL A 548 22.63 -38.18 -46.26
N PRO A 549 22.60 -38.94 -47.37
CA PRO A 549 23.79 -39.13 -48.18
C PRO A 549 24.35 -37.80 -48.71
N ASP A 550 25.68 -37.71 -48.70
CA ASP A 550 26.48 -36.57 -49.20
C ASP A 550 26.33 -35.25 -48.38
N GLU A 551 25.94 -35.34 -47.10
CA GLU A 551 25.83 -34.19 -46.17
C GLU A 551 27.18 -33.51 -45.80
N ASP A 552 28.32 -34.09 -46.19
CA ASP A 552 29.65 -33.49 -45.96
C ASP A 552 30.20 -32.76 -47.22
N ALA A 553 29.38 -32.55 -48.25
CA ALA A 553 29.79 -31.84 -49.47
C ALA A 553 30.12 -30.35 -49.24
N ASN A 554 31.03 -29.79 -50.04
CA ASN A 554 31.36 -28.36 -50.01
C ASN A 554 30.15 -27.53 -50.48
N GLY A 555 29.79 -26.51 -49.71
CA GLY A 555 28.57 -25.70 -49.93
C GLY A 555 27.47 -25.99 -48.91
N ILE A 556 27.65 -26.97 -48.02
CA ILE A 556 26.75 -27.18 -46.89
C ILE A 556 27.20 -26.31 -45.71
N VAL A 557 26.26 -25.54 -45.16
CA VAL A 557 26.46 -24.63 -44.04
C VAL A 557 25.35 -24.87 -43.00
N TYR A 558 25.67 -24.75 -41.72
CA TYR A 558 24.67 -24.82 -40.66
C TYR A 558 24.17 -23.42 -40.30
N ALA A 559 22.87 -23.28 -40.10
CA ALA A 559 22.22 -21.98 -39.94
C ALA A 559 22.76 -21.17 -38.77
N LEU A 560 23.07 -21.80 -37.62
CA LEU A 560 23.64 -21.09 -36.48
C LEU A 560 25.02 -20.49 -36.77
N ASP A 561 25.88 -21.25 -37.45
CA ASP A 561 27.22 -20.77 -37.80
C ASP A 561 27.14 -19.66 -38.85
N PHE A 562 26.24 -19.80 -39.83
CA PHE A 562 25.95 -18.77 -40.82
C PHE A 562 25.47 -17.47 -40.16
N LEU A 563 24.41 -17.54 -39.35
CA LEU A 563 23.84 -16.40 -38.65
C LEU A 563 24.86 -15.77 -37.71
N LYS A 564 25.60 -16.57 -36.94
CA LYS A 564 26.63 -16.07 -36.02
C LYS A 564 27.72 -15.29 -36.73
N LYS A 565 28.24 -15.78 -37.87
CA LYS A 565 29.26 -15.08 -38.65
C LYS A 565 28.74 -13.72 -39.15
N VAL A 566 27.58 -13.72 -39.79
CA VAL A 566 26.98 -12.49 -40.32
C VAL A 566 26.69 -11.50 -39.19
N ASN A 567 26.08 -11.97 -38.09
CA ASN A 567 25.74 -11.14 -36.94
C ASN A 567 26.96 -10.63 -36.16
N SER A 568 28.12 -11.28 -36.32
CA SER A 568 29.40 -10.82 -35.77
C SER A 568 30.10 -9.80 -36.68
N GLY A 569 29.51 -9.46 -37.83
CA GLY A 569 30.07 -8.53 -38.81
C GLY A 569 31.09 -9.15 -39.75
N GLU A 570 31.16 -10.48 -39.85
CA GLU A 570 31.98 -11.15 -40.86
C GLU A 570 31.34 -11.00 -42.25
N ASP A 571 32.19 -10.86 -43.27
CA ASP A 571 31.74 -10.85 -44.67
C ASP A 571 31.47 -12.29 -45.12
N VAL A 572 30.21 -12.59 -45.45
CA VAL A 572 29.74 -13.95 -45.78
C VAL A 572 29.03 -13.92 -47.14
N GLU A 573 29.53 -14.71 -48.08
CA GLU A 573 28.90 -14.93 -49.38
C GLU A 573 27.95 -16.15 -49.30
N PRO A 574 26.63 -15.98 -49.50
CA PRO A 574 25.65 -17.06 -49.32
C PRO A 574 25.53 -18.03 -50.51
N GLY A 575 26.19 -17.76 -51.65
CA GLY A 575 25.99 -18.47 -52.92
C GLY A 575 25.01 -17.77 -53.87
N GLU A 576 24.91 -18.20 -55.13
CA GLU A 576 23.93 -17.63 -56.08
C GLU A 576 22.54 -18.28 -55.93
N LYS A 577 22.49 -19.59 -55.64
CA LYS A 577 21.26 -20.37 -55.47
C LYS A 577 21.28 -21.12 -54.14
N VAL A 578 20.55 -20.61 -53.16
CA VAL A 578 20.56 -21.13 -51.80
C VAL A 578 19.35 -22.01 -51.55
N ALA A 579 19.55 -23.17 -50.95
CA ALA A 579 18.48 -23.99 -50.40
C ALA A 579 18.58 -24.01 -48.87
N VAL A 580 17.53 -23.58 -48.17
CA VAL A 580 17.46 -23.57 -46.71
C VAL A 580 16.50 -24.67 -46.26
N ILE A 581 16.95 -25.56 -45.37
CA ILE A 581 16.18 -26.71 -44.91
C ILE A 581 15.70 -26.46 -43.48
N GLY A 582 14.40 -26.31 -43.29
CA GLY A 582 13.75 -26.14 -41.98
C GLY A 582 12.49 -25.26 -42.04
N GLY A 583 11.56 -25.47 -41.11
CA GLY A 583 10.30 -24.73 -41.02
C GLY A 583 10.23 -23.65 -39.93
N GLY A 584 11.25 -23.53 -39.07
CA GLY A 584 11.26 -22.60 -37.94
C GLY A 584 11.83 -21.21 -38.25
N SER A 585 11.76 -20.28 -37.29
CA SER A 585 12.24 -18.89 -37.48
C SER A 585 13.72 -18.78 -37.86
N VAL A 586 14.57 -19.69 -37.39
CA VAL A 586 15.99 -19.74 -37.79
C VAL A 586 16.15 -19.98 -39.31
N ALA A 587 15.28 -20.81 -39.89
CA ALA A 587 15.29 -21.09 -41.32
C ALA A 587 14.81 -19.86 -42.11
N ILE A 588 13.73 -19.21 -41.65
CA ILE A 588 13.24 -17.97 -42.26
C ILE A 588 14.30 -16.86 -42.22
N ASP A 589 14.96 -16.70 -41.07
CA ASP A 589 16.01 -15.69 -40.90
C ASP A 589 17.21 -15.97 -41.81
N ALA A 590 17.67 -17.22 -41.89
CA ALA A 590 18.74 -17.61 -42.80
C ALA A 590 18.36 -17.38 -44.27
N ALA A 591 17.12 -17.67 -44.66
CA ALA A 591 16.63 -17.49 -46.03
C ALA A 591 16.57 -16.00 -46.43
N ARG A 592 15.95 -15.16 -45.59
CA ARG A 592 15.85 -13.71 -45.82
C ARG A 592 17.21 -13.04 -45.83
N LEU A 593 18.09 -13.44 -44.90
CA LEU A 593 19.44 -12.90 -44.84
C LEU A 593 20.27 -13.29 -46.06
N SER A 594 20.12 -14.50 -46.59
CA SER A 594 20.78 -14.94 -47.82
C SER A 594 20.41 -14.06 -49.02
N LEU A 595 19.12 -13.70 -49.17
CA LEU A 595 18.69 -12.75 -50.20
C LEU A 595 19.32 -11.37 -50.02
N ARG A 596 19.33 -10.87 -48.79
CA ARG A 596 19.89 -9.54 -48.46
C ARG A 596 21.40 -9.44 -48.65
N LEU A 597 22.10 -10.57 -48.53
CA LEU A 597 23.54 -10.71 -48.82
C LEU A 597 23.83 -10.93 -50.32
N GLY A 598 22.80 -11.04 -51.17
CA GLY A 598 22.94 -11.02 -52.63
C GLY A 598 22.68 -12.34 -53.35
N ALA A 599 22.12 -13.36 -52.69
CA ALA A 599 21.65 -14.56 -53.37
C ALA A 599 20.60 -14.21 -54.44
N LYS A 600 20.67 -14.85 -55.61
CA LYS A 600 19.74 -14.60 -56.73
C LYS A 600 18.44 -15.38 -56.60
N GLU A 601 18.51 -16.54 -55.95
CA GLU A 601 17.37 -17.43 -55.74
C GLU A 601 17.53 -18.13 -54.39
N VAL A 602 16.49 -18.11 -53.56
CA VAL A 602 16.48 -18.77 -52.26
C VAL A 602 15.24 -19.66 -52.16
N ASN A 603 15.46 -20.95 -51.96
CA ASN A 603 14.43 -21.97 -51.82
C ASN A 603 14.40 -22.43 -50.36
N LEU A 604 13.28 -22.27 -49.66
CA LEU A 604 13.07 -22.78 -48.31
C LEU A 604 12.31 -24.11 -48.40
N ILE A 605 12.88 -25.19 -47.88
CA ILE A 605 12.32 -26.54 -47.88
C ILE A 605 11.93 -26.89 -46.45
N CYS A 606 10.66 -27.19 -46.23
CA CYS A 606 10.14 -27.56 -44.91
C CYS A 606 9.23 -28.80 -45.00
N LEU A 607 9.26 -29.60 -43.94
CA LEU A 607 8.42 -30.80 -43.81
C LEU A 607 6.95 -30.42 -43.60
N GLU A 608 6.76 -29.26 -42.99
CA GLU A 608 5.51 -28.74 -42.53
C GLU A 608 4.71 -28.05 -43.65
N SER A 609 3.40 -27.97 -43.45
CA SER A 609 2.46 -27.26 -44.32
C SER A 609 2.44 -25.75 -44.03
N THR A 610 2.11 -24.96 -45.05
CA THR A 610 1.78 -23.53 -44.93
C THR A 610 0.29 -23.28 -44.72
N ASP A 611 -0.56 -24.32 -44.79
CA ASP A 611 -2.00 -24.21 -44.54
C ASP A 611 -2.28 -23.95 -43.06
N LEU A 612 -2.94 -22.83 -42.76
CA LEU A 612 -3.28 -22.39 -41.40
C LEU A 612 -4.21 -23.37 -40.66
N THR A 613 -4.87 -24.29 -41.38
CA THR A 613 -5.79 -25.29 -40.82
C THR A 613 -5.13 -26.65 -40.55
N CYS A 614 -3.88 -26.83 -40.97
CA CYS A 614 -3.14 -28.08 -40.82
C CYS A 614 -2.49 -28.16 -39.43
N THR A 615 -2.53 -29.36 -38.82
CA THR A 615 -1.84 -29.63 -37.55
C THR A 615 -0.32 -29.66 -37.71
N ASP A 616 0.16 -30.08 -38.88
CA ASP A 616 1.59 -30.12 -39.22
C ASP A 616 2.03 -28.81 -39.86
N ARG A 617 1.75 -27.68 -39.20
CA ARG A 617 2.08 -26.34 -39.71
C ARG A 617 3.54 -25.96 -39.41
N MET A 618 4.11 -25.10 -40.25
CA MET A 618 5.43 -24.49 -40.02
C MET A 618 5.52 -23.82 -38.62
N PRO A 619 6.59 -24.05 -37.85
CA PRO A 619 6.78 -23.41 -36.54
C PRO A 619 7.09 -21.90 -36.57
N ALA A 620 7.53 -21.36 -37.71
CA ALA A 620 7.81 -19.93 -37.85
C ALA A 620 6.52 -19.08 -37.76
N GLN A 621 6.64 -17.82 -37.32
CA GLN A 621 5.50 -16.91 -37.26
C GLN A 621 4.96 -16.57 -38.66
N ASP A 622 3.65 -16.52 -38.82
CA ASP A 622 2.98 -16.30 -40.11
C ASP A 622 3.45 -15.02 -40.82
N LEU A 623 3.59 -13.92 -40.07
CA LEU A 623 4.09 -12.65 -40.59
C LEU A 623 5.53 -12.78 -41.13
N GLU A 624 6.37 -13.61 -40.51
CA GLU A 624 7.74 -13.83 -40.98
C GLU A 624 7.75 -14.62 -42.29
N ILE A 625 6.86 -15.61 -42.43
CA ILE A 625 6.68 -16.40 -43.65
C ILE A 625 6.19 -15.51 -44.79
N GLU A 626 5.18 -14.66 -44.53
CA GLU A 626 4.65 -13.70 -45.50
C GLU A 626 5.73 -12.72 -45.96
N GLN A 627 6.44 -12.09 -45.02
CA GLN A 627 7.53 -11.16 -45.34
C GLN A 627 8.68 -11.82 -46.11
N ALA A 628 8.98 -13.10 -45.84
CA ALA A 628 9.96 -13.85 -46.60
C ALA A 628 9.51 -14.05 -48.06
N GLY A 629 8.24 -14.38 -48.27
CA GLY A 629 7.64 -14.47 -49.60
C GLY A 629 7.66 -13.13 -50.36
N GLU A 630 7.33 -12.02 -49.70
CA GLU A 630 7.41 -10.68 -50.27
C GLU A 630 8.84 -10.27 -50.68
N GLU A 631 9.85 -10.74 -49.95
CA GLU A 631 11.27 -10.53 -50.28
C GLU A 631 11.77 -11.44 -51.41
N GLY A 632 10.99 -12.46 -51.79
CA GLY A 632 11.28 -13.38 -52.90
C GLY A 632 11.78 -14.76 -52.49
N VAL A 633 11.62 -15.17 -51.23
CA VAL A 633 11.90 -16.55 -50.80
C VAL A 633 10.84 -17.49 -51.37
N ILE A 634 11.28 -18.57 -52.01
CA ILE A 634 10.39 -19.59 -52.57
C ILE A 634 10.20 -20.69 -51.52
N VAL A 635 9.02 -20.76 -50.92
CA VAL A 635 8.68 -21.76 -49.89
C VAL A 635 8.14 -23.03 -50.54
N HIS A 636 8.77 -24.17 -50.21
CA HIS A 636 8.38 -25.52 -50.65
C HIS A 636 7.90 -26.32 -49.43
N PRO A 637 6.60 -26.25 -49.10
CA PRO A 637 6.02 -26.97 -47.96
C PRO A 637 5.86 -28.46 -48.25
N SER A 638 5.72 -29.25 -47.18
CA SER A 638 5.47 -30.70 -47.26
C SER A 638 6.54 -31.47 -48.04
N LEU A 639 7.80 -31.03 -47.97
CA LEU A 639 8.95 -31.67 -48.61
C LEU A 639 10.06 -31.97 -47.59
N GLY A 640 10.53 -33.21 -47.60
CA GLY A 640 11.78 -33.63 -46.98
C GLY A 640 12.93 -33.68 -47.98
N VAL A 641 14.13 -33.93 -47.47
CA VAL A 641 15.34 -34.13 -48.29
C VAL A 641 15.72 -35.60 -48.24
N ALA A 642 15.71 -36.26 -49.40
CA ALA A 642 16.13 -37.65 -49.54
C ALA A 642 17.66 -37.76 -49.66
N LYS A 643 18.27 -36.84 -50.41
CA LYS A 643 19.71 -36.86 -50.70
C LYS A 643 20.23 -35.47 -51.13
N ILE A 644 21.46 -35.15 -50.74
CA ILE A 644 22.21 -34.02 -51.31
C ILE A 644 22.83 -34.42 -52.66
N LEU A 645 22.68 -33.58 -53.68
CA LEU A 645 23.32 -33.78 -54.98
C LEU A 645 24.64 -33.01 -55.00
N ALA A 646 25.73 -33.72 -55.27
CA ALA A 646 27.06 -33.13 -55.36
C ALA A 646 27.82 -33.61 -56.61
N GLU A 647 28.50 -32.67 -57.28
CA GLU A 647 29.41 -32.95 -58.39
C GLU A 647 30.81 -32.44 -58.04
N ASN A 648 31.83 -33.29 -58.20
CA ASN A 648 33.22 -32.98 -57.81
C ASN A 648 33.35 -32.49 -56.35
N GLY A 649 32.47 -32.96 -55.46
CA GLY A 649 32.45 -32.59 -54.04
C GLY A 649 31.80 -31.24 -53.72
N ASN A 650 31.20 -30.54 -54.70
CA ASN A 650 30.42 -29.32 -54.46
C ASN A 650 28.94 -29.57 -54.65
N VAL A 651 28.10 -28.93 -53.83
CA VAL A 651 26.64 -29.01 -53.93
C VAL A 651 26.16 -28.48 -55.29
N THR A 652 25.25 -29.22 -55.93
CA THR A 652 24.54 -28.81 -57.15
C THR A 652 23.02 -28.83 -57.01
N GLY A 653 22.50 -29.40 -55.92
CA GLY A 653 21.08 -29.39 -55.59
C GLY A 653 20.68 -30.40 -54.51
N LEU A 654 19.39 -30.63 -54.41
CA LEU A 654 18.73 -31.51 -53.45
C LEU A 654 17.72 -32.40 -54.16
N GLU A 655 17.75 -33.70 -53.88
CA GLU A 655 16.64 -34.60 -54.18
C GLU A 655 15.66 -34.56 -53.01
N THR A 656 14.44 -34.10 -53.29
CA THR A 656 13.38 -34.00 -52.27
C THR A 656 12.48 -35.22 -52.28
N ILE A 657 11.70 -35.40 -51.22
CA ILE A 657 10.68 -36.43 -51.07
C ILE A 657 9.43 -35.81 -50.43
N SER A 658 8.23 -36.24 -50.82
CA SER A 658 7.00 -35.70 -50.24
C SER A 658 6.82 -36.15 -48.79
N CYS A 659 6.62 -35.21 -47.87
CA CYS A 659 6.26 -35.46 -46.49
C CYS A 659 4.74 -35.52 -46.37
N VAL A 660 4.22 -36.62 -45.82
CA VAL A 660 2.78 -36.90 -45.68
C VAL A 660 2.28 -36.49 -44.30
N SER A 661 3.11 -36.69 -43.27
CA SER A 661 2.84 -36.33 -41.88
C SER A 661 4.16 -35.97 -41.22
N VAL A 662 4.17 -34.97 -40.35
CA VAL A 662 5.34 -34.59 -39.54
C VAL A 662 5.25 -35.16 -38.14
N LEU A 663 4.05 -35.20 -37.59
CA LEU A 663 3.77 -35.69 -36.25
C LEU A 663 3.06 -37.06 -36.30
N ASP A 664 3.28 -37.88 -35.28
CA ASP A 664 2.48 -39.09 -35.04
C ASP A 664 1.13 -38.76 -34.37
N SER A 665 0.29 -39.78 -34.13
CA SER A 665 -1.01 -39.63 -33.47
C SER A 665 -0.94 -39.12 -32.03
N GLU A 666 0.25 -39.17 -31.41
CA GLU A 666 0.51 -38.65 -30.05
C GLU A 666 1.15 -37.24 -30.10
N GLY A 667 1.26 -36.63 -31.28
CA GLY A 667 1.83 -35.30 -31.48
C GLY A 667 3.36 -35.26 -31.39
N ARG A 668 4.04 -36.41 -31.44
CA ARG A 668 5.50 -36.47 -31.41
C ARG A 668 6.07 -36.33 -32.80
N PHE A 669 7.22 -35.68 -32.91
CA PHE A 669 7.96 -35.57 -34.17
C PHE A 669 8.34 -36.96 -34.71
N ALA A 670 7.71 -37.36 -35.81
CA ALA A 670 7.85 -38.66 -36.46
C ALA A 670 7.46 -38.55 -37.93
N PRO A 671 8.30 -37.90 -38.78
CA PRO A 671 7.92 -37.61 -40.14
C PRO A 671 7.76 -38.87 -40.99
N GLU A 672 6.63 -38.97 -41.69
CA GLU A 672 6.32 -40.01 -42.66
C GLU A 672 6.44 -39.45 -44.09
N PHE A 673 7.12 -40.22 -44.94
CA PHE A 673 7.38 -39.84 -46.33
C PHE A 673 6.61 -40.75 -47.29
N GLY A 674 6.01 -40.16 -48.32
CA GLY A 674 5.20 -40.88 -49.31
C GLY A 674 5.99 -41.34 -50.52
N ASP A 675 5.45 -42.32 -51.26
CA ASP A 675 6.08 -42.92 -52.45
C ASP A 675 6.03 -42.02 -53.73
N GLY A 676 5.62 -40.75 -53.58
CA GLY A 676 5.43 -39.82 -54.68
C GLY A 676 6.74 -39.24 -55.24
N THR A 677 6.75 -38.90 -56.53
CA THR A 677 7.85 -38.15 -57.15
C THR A 677 7.81 -36.69 -56.69
N ALA A 678 8.85 -36.23 -56.00
CA ALA A 678 9.02 -34.85 -55.57
C ALA A 678 10.09 -34.13 -56.41
N PRO A 679 10.05 -32.78 -56.51
CA PRO A 679 10.94 -32.03 -57.40
C PRO A 679 12.40 -32.01 -56.91
N THR A 680 13.35 -32.08 -57.84
CA THR A 680 14.75 -31.76 -57.54
C THR A 680 14.93 -30.23 -57.48
N ILE A 681 15.51 -29.73 -56.40
CA ILE A 681 15.78 -28.29 -56.21
C ILE A 681 17.26 -28.04 -56.49
N LYS A 682 17.57 -27.10 -57.39
CA LYS A 682 18.96 -26.74 -57.72
C LYS A 682 19.49 -25.73 -56.70
N ALA A 683 20.69 -25.96 -56.20
CA ALA A 683 21.35 -25.07 -55.26
C ALA A 683 22.87 -25.22 -55.37
N ASP A 684 23.61 -24.14 -55.15
CA ASP A 684 25.07 -24.18 -54.97
C ASP A 684 25.46 -24.13 -53.48
N THR A 685 24.53 -23.70 -52.62
CA THR A 685 24.70 -23.64 -51.17
C THR A 685 23.46 -24.20 -50.48
N VAL A 686 23.67 -25.03 -49.45
CA VAL A 686 22.61 -25.60 -48.62
C VAL A 686 22.80 -25.15 -47.17
N ILE A 687 21.79 -24.50 -46.60
CA ILE A 687 21.77 -24.07 -45.21
C ILE A 687 20.85 -25.00 -44.41
N VAL A 688 21.41 -25.72 -43.44
CA VAL A 688 20.67 -26.66 -42.59
C VAL A 688 20.19 -25.97 -41.30
N ALA A 689 18.87 -25.93 -41.09
CA ALA A 689 18.19 -25.23 -40.00
C ALA A 689 17.13 -26.11 -39.30
N ILE A 690 17.44 -27.38 -39.07
CA ILE A 690 16.49 -28.41 -38.60
C ILE A 690 16.44 -28.63 -37.07
N GLY A 691 17.06 -27.74 -36.29
CA GLY A 691 17.09 -27.83 -34.83
C GLY A 691 18.49 -27.72 -34.24
N GLN A 692 18.53 -27.61 -32.91
CA GLN A 692 19.73 -27.32 -32.14
C GLN A 692 19.72 -28.13 -30.84
N LYS A 693 20.90 -28.37 -30.28
CA LYS A 693 21.07 -29.07 -29.00
C LYS A 693 22.17 -28.41 -28.14
N PRO A 694 22.12 -28.60 -26.81
CA PRO A 694 23.23 -28.23 -25.93
C PRO A 694 24.53 -28.92 -26.31
N ASP A 695 25.65 -28.29 -25.96
CA ASP A 695 26.97 -28.88 -26.15
C ASP A 695 27.18 -30.01 -25.12
N GLU A 696 27.24 -31.25 -25.59
CA GLU A 696 27.37 -32.44 -24.74
C GLU A 696 28.67 -32.46 -23.92
N LYS A 697 29.69 -31.68 -24.33
CA LYS A 697 30.98 -31.61 -23.63
C LYS A 697 31.01 -30.56 -22.53
N GLU A 698 30.02 -29.68 -22.46
CA GLU A 698 29.95 -28.64 -21.42
C GLU A 698 29.36 -29.18 -20.11
N PHE A 699 30.04 -28.88 -19.01
CA PHE A 699 29.67 -29.29 -17.64
C PHE A 699 29.41 -30.80 -17.55
N ALA A 700 30.46 -31.59 -17.80
CA ALA A 700 30.40 -33.06 -17.79
C ALA A 700 30.05 -33.63 -16.39
N GLU A 701 30.22 -32.85 -15.33
CA GLU A 701 29.86 -33.17 -13.95
C GLU A 701 28.34 -33.16 -13.68
N LEU A 702 27.53 -32.61 -14.60
CA LEU A 702 26.07 -32.54 -14.46
C LEU A 702 25.37 -33.72 -15.13
N GLU A 703 24.31 -34.21 -14.49
CA GLU A 703 23.43 -35.20 -15.10
C GLU A 703 22.74 -34.63 -16.35
N LYS A 704 22.65 -35.45 -17.40
CA LYS A 704 21.98 -35.09 -18.66
C LYS A 704 20.74 -35.96 -18.89
N THR A 705 19.75 -35.41 -19.57
CA THR A 705 18.57 -36.16 -20.05
C THR A 705 18.95 -37.03 -21.27
N PRO A 706 18.09 -37.98 -21.69
CA PRO A 706 18.31 -38.74 -22.93
C PRO A 706 18.43 -37.87 -24.20
N ARG A 707 17.94 -36.62 -24.14
CA ARG A 707 18.04 -35.64 -25.24
C ARG A 707 19.34 -34.82 -25.19
N GLY A 708 20.21 -35.05 -24.21
CA GLY A 708 21.48 -34.33 -24.03
C GLY A 708 21.35 -32.97 -23.33
N THR A 709 20.17 -32.59 -22.85
CA THR A 709 19.97 -31.38 -22.04
C THR A 709 20.39 -31.59 -20.59
N ILE A 710 20.72 -30.52 -19.86
CA ILE A 710 21.01 -30.59 -18.42
C ILE A 710 19.73 -31.00 -17.69
N LYS A 711 19.85 -31.96 -16.77
CA LYS A 711 18.75 -32.38 -15.90
C LYS A 711 18.69 -31.46 -14.67
N ALA A 712 17.55 -30.78 -14.52
CA ALA A 712 17.21 -29.95 -13.38
C ALA A 712 15.78 -30.28 -12.91
N ASP A 713 15.47 -30.02 -11.63
CA ASP A 713 14.10 -30.14 -11.10
C ASP A 713 13.19 -29.10 -11.77
N GLU A 714 12.01 -29.53 -12.22
CA GLU A 714 11.07 -28.67 -12.96
C GLU A 714 10.51 -27.51 -12.12
N ILE A 715 10.55 -27.63 -10.79
CA ILE A 715 10.08 -26.60 -9.87
C ILE A 715 11.29 -25.87 -9.28
N THR A 716 12.21 -26.55 -8.59
CA THR A 716 13.30 -25.86 -7.89
C THR A 716 14.38 -25.35 -8.82
N MET A 717 14.45 -25.82 -10.07
CA MET A 717 15.53 -25.56 -11.02
C MET A 717 16.89 -26.13 -10.58
N GLU A 718 16.96 -26.86 -9.46
CA GLU A 718 18.20 -27.42 -8.94
C GLU A 718 18.69 -28.58 -9.81
N THR A 719 20.01 -28.63 -9.98
CA THR A 719 20.69 -29.74 -10.64
C THR A 719 21.08 -30.83 -9.63
N ASN A 720 21.86 -31.82 -10.05
CA ASN A 720 22.44 -32.81 -9.14
C ASN A 720 23.54 -32.26 -8.22
N ILE A 721 23.95 -30.99 -8.37
CA ILE A 721 24.95 -30.33 -7.52
C ILE A 721 24.24 -29.25 -6.69
N GLU A 722 24.41 -29.32 -5.37
CA GLU A 722 23.83 -28.36 -4.42
C GLU A 722 24.30 -26.93 -4.71
N GLY A 723 23.36 -25.98 -4.67
CA GLY A 723 23.63 -24.57 -4.98
C GLY A 723 23.82 -24.26 -6.47
N VAL A 724 23.59 -25.24 -7.36
CA VAL A 724 23.64 -25.07 -8.81
C VAL A 724 22.25 -25.23 -9.42
N PHE A 725 21.81 -24.19 -10.11
CA PHE A 725 20.54 -24.08 -10.80
C PHE A 725 20.76 -24.02 -12.30
N ALA A 726 19.83 -24.52 -13.10
CA ALA A 726 19.92 -24.47 -14.57
C ALA A 726 18.57 -24.14 -15.19
N GLY A 727 18.58 -23.36 -16.28
CA GLY A 727 17.34 -22.92 -16.93
C GLY A 727 17.53 -22.35 -18.34
N GLY A 728 16.41 -22.25 -19.06
CA GLY A 728 16.39 -21.90 -20.50
C GLY A 728 16.76 -23.09 -21.39
N ASP A 729 17.19 -22.80 -22.62
CA ASP A 729 17.38 -23.82 -23.68
C ASP A 729 18.37 -24.95 -23.33
N VAL A 730 19.27 -24.72 -22.36
CA VAL A 730 20.20 -25.76 -21.89
C VAL A 730 19.49 -26.90 -21.14
N VAL A 731 18.30 -26.63 -20.59
CA VAL A 731 17.43 -27.59 -19.86
C VAL A 731 16.25 -28.02 -20.73
N SER A 732 15.49 -27.07 -21.27
CA SER A 732 14.27 -27.35 -22.05
C SER A 732 14.54 -27.83 -23.48
N GLY A 733 15.72 -27.53 -24.02
CA GLY A 733 15.95 -27.49 -25.46
C GLY A 733 15.48 -26.16 -26.07
N PRO A 734 15.76 -25.91 -27.37
CA PRO A 734 15.47 -24.63 -28.02
C PRO A 734 14.01 -24.20 -27.89
N ALA A 735 13.79 -23.01 -27.34
CA ALA A 735 12.47 -22.41 -27.14
C ALA A 735 12.46 -20.94 -27.61
N ASP A 736 11.51 -20.15 -27.11
CA ASP A 736 11.43 -18.72 -27.39
C ASP A 736 12.15 -17.88 -26.30
N VAL A 737 12.43 -16.61 -26.64
CA VAL A 737 13.18 -15.70 -25.78
C VAL A 737 12.44 -15.40 -24.48
N ILE A 738 11.10 -15.27 -24.53
CA ILE A 738 10.30 -14.97 -23.35
C ILE A 738 10.28 -16.15 -22.35
N GLY A 739 10.28 -17.39 -22.83
CA GLY A 739 10.44 -18.59 -22.00
C GLY A 739 11.81 -18.64 -21.32
N ALA A 740 12.88 -18.25 -22.02
CA ALA A 740 14.20 -18.15 -21.42
C ALA A 740 14.27 -17.06 -20.33
N VAL A 741 13.67 -15.89 -20.56
CA VAL A 741 13.54 -14.82 -19.55
C VAL A 741 12.80 -15.32 -18.31
N ALA A 742 11.67 -16.02 -18.51
CA ALA A 742 10.90 -16.63 -17.43
C ALA A 742 11.72 -17.63 -16.62
N ALA A 743 12.48 -18.51 -17.28
CA ALA A 743 13.37 -19.45 -16.60
C ALA A 743 14.45 -18.75 -15.76
N GLY A 744 14.95 -17.60 -16.23
CA GLY A 744 15.88 -16.75 -15.46
C GLY A 744 15.26 -16.19 -14.18
N LYS A 745 14.02 -15.70 -14.27
CA LYS A 745 13.26 -15.18 -13.12
C LYS A 745 12.95 -16.27 -12.10
N GLU A 746 12.47 -17.43 -12.56
CA GLU A 746 12.22 -18.60 -11.72
C GLU A 746 13.48 -19.09 -11.01
N ALA A 747 14.62 -19.06 -11.68
CA ALA A 747 15.90 -19.41 -11.08
C ALA A 747 16.35 -18.39 -10.02
N ALA A 748 16.11 -17.09 -10.24
CA ALA A 748 16.40 -16.06 -9.23
C ALA A 748 15.59 -16.30 -7.94
N ILE A 749 14.30 -16.61 -8.05
CA ILE A 749 13.44 -17.00 -6.92
C ILE A 749 14.02 -18.22 -6.19
N SER A 750 14.38 -19.27 -6.93
CA SER A 750 14.95 -20.49 -6.33
C SER A 750 16.27 -20.22 -5.61
N ILE A 751 17.14 -19.39 -6.18
CA ILE A 751 18.42 -19.01 -5.57
C ILE A 751 18.18 -18.19 -4.30
N GLU A 752 17.24 -17.26 -4.29
CA GLU A 752 16.92 -16.46 -3.10
C GLU A 752 16.39 -17.34 -1.95
N LEU A 753 15.45 -18.23 -2.25
CA LEU A 753 14.91 -19.18 -1.26
C LEU A 753 16.00 -20.13 -0.73
N TYR A 754 16.89 -20.60 -1.61
CA TYR A 754 18.04 -21.42 -1.23
C TYR A 754 18.99 -20.68 -0.29
N LEU A 755 19.38 -19.45 -0.62
CA LEU A 755 20.28 -18.64 0.22
C LEU A 755 19.63 -18.23 1.54
N ALA A 756 18.31 -18.09 1.58
CA ALA A 756 17.54 -17.86 2.80
C ALA A 756 17.37 -19.11 3.68
N GLY A 757 17.78 -20.30 3.19
CA GLY A 757 17.62 -21.58 3.91
C GLY A 757 16.16 -22.03 4.01
N MET A 758 15.31 -21.59 3.09
CA MET A 758 13.88 -21.92 3.02
C MET A 758 13.66 -23.15 2.11
N ASP A 759 12.57 -23.88 2.32
CA ASP A 759 12.18 -24.94 1.38
C ASP A 759 11.73 -24.30 0.06
N ILE A 760 12.46 -24.59 -1.03
CA ILE A 760 12.24 -23.94 -2.32
C ILE A 760 10.87 -24.32 -2.90
N LYS A 761 10.39 -25.55 -2.72
CA LYS A 761 9.12 -26.00 -3.29
C LYS A 761 7.93 -25.40 -2.54
N GLU A 762 8.00 -25.38 -1.21
CA GLU A 762 6.89 -24.91 -0.36
C GLU A 762 6.83 -23.39 -0.23
N SER A 763 7.97 -22.70 -0.33
CA SER A 763 8.05 -21.24 -0.10
C SER A 763 7.91 -20.41 -1.38
N ARG A 764 7.67 -21.06 -2.52
CA ARG A 764 7.50 -20.39 -3.82
C ARG A 764 6.20 -19.58 -3.90
N PRO A 765 6.20 -18.43 -4.59
CA PRO A 765 4.98 -17.69 -4.86
C PRO A 765 3.93 -18.56 -5.56
N ALA A 766 2.66 -18.36 -5.22
CA ALA A 766 1.57 -19.07 -5.87
C ALA A 766 1.46 -18.65 -7.35
N PRO A 767 1.13 -19.57 -8.27
CA PRO A 767 0.94 -19.21 -9.67
C PRO A 767 -0.24 -18.25 -9.85
N LEU A 768 -0.12 -17.35 -10.82
CA LEU A 768 -1.18 -16.41 -11.18
C LEU A 768 -2.42 -17.16 -11.66
N GLN A 769 -3.60 -16.79 -11.15
CA GLN A 769 -4.88 -17.35 -11.58
C GLN A 769 -5.56 -16.42 -12.57
N ARG A 770 -6.11 -16.96 -13.65
CA ARG A 770 -6.82 -16.19 -14.68
C ARG A 770 -8.25 -15.86 -14.23
N ILE A 771 -8.74 -14.66 -14.56
CA ILE A 771 -10.17 -14.34 -14.47
C ILE A 771 -11.00 -15.10 -15.52
N GLU A 772 -12.10 -15.72 -15.10
CA GLU A 772 -12.97 -16.49 -15.99
C GLU A 772 -14.01 -15.62 -16.73
N GLU A 773 -14.64 -14.65 -16.06
CA GLU A 773 -15.73 -13.85 -16.65
C GLU A 773 -15.34 -12.37 -16.90
N VAL A 774 -15.23 -12.00 -18.18
CA VAL A 774 -15.05 -10.59 -18.61
C VAL A 774 -16.28 -10.15 -19.41
N PRO A 775 -17.07 -9.16 -18.93
CA PRO A 775 -18.20 -8.62 -19.66
C PRO A 775 -17.80 -8.02 -21.01
N LYS A 776 -18.52 -8.41 -22.07
CA LYS A 776 -18.28 -7.98 -23.46
C LYS A 776 -19.45 -7.20 -24.07
N ASP A 777 -20.54 -7.07 -23.33
CA ASP A 777 -21.75 -6.39 -23.79
C ASP A 777 -21.48 -4.88 -23.97
N GLY A 778 -21.84 -4.35 -25.15
CA GLY A 778 -21.66 -2.93 -25.47
C GLY A 778 -20.25 -2.54 -25.94
N VAL A 779 -19.30 -3.48 -26.04
CA VAL A 779 -17.98 -3.21 -26.62
C VAL A 779 -18.10 -2.95 -28.12
N VAL A 780 -17.55 -1.83 -28.58
CA VAL A 780 -17.52 -1.45 -30.01
C VAL A 780 -16.47 -2.27 -30.74
N LYS A 781 -16.84 -2.82 -31.92
CA LYS A 781 -15.92 -3.59 -32.76
C LYS A 781 -15.00 -2.66 -33.55
N GLU A 782 -13.70 -2.89 -33.44
CA GLU A 782 -12.65 -2.09 -34.07
C GLU A 782 -11.56 -3.02 -34.59
N ALA A 783 -11.04 -2.73 -35.79
CA ALA A 783 -9.97 -3.52 -36.40
C ALA A 783 -8.64 -3.31 -35.66
N ARG A 784 -7.81 -4.34 -35.61
CA ARG A 784 -6.46 -4.26 -35.04
C ARG A 784 -5.57 -3.34 -35.89
N LEU A 785 -4.83 -2.44 -35.25
CA LEU A 785 -3.89 -1.60 -35.98
C LEU A 785 -2.69 -2.42 -36.49
N VAL A 786 -2.45 -2.35 -37.80
CA VAL A 786 -1.36 -3.07 -38.45
C VAL A 786 -0.03 -2.36 -38.20
N MET A 787 1.01 -3.12 -37.85
CA MET A 787 2.38 -2.60 -37.71
C MET A 787 2.86 -2.03 -39.04
N PRO A 788 3.26 -0.74 -39.10
CA PRO A 788 3.85 -0.19 -40.31
C PRO A 788 5.15 -0.94 -40.66
N VAL A 789 5.29 -1.35 -41.92
CA VAL A 789 6.47 -2.07 -42.41
C VAL A 789 7.16 -1.33 -43.55
N LEU A 790 8.46 -1.55 -43.68
CA LEU A 790 9.26 -1.03 -44.77
C LEU A 790 8.90 -1.75 -46.08
N GLU A 791 8.73 -0.98 -47.16
CA GLU A 791 8.46 -1.50 -48.49
C GLU A 791 9.52 -2.52 -48.97
N PRO A 792 9.15 -3.65 -49.61
CA PRO A 792 10.09 -4.70 -50.02
C PRO A 792 11.33 -4.20 -50.76
N GLY A 793 11.19 -3.23 -51.69
CA GLY A 793 12.33 -2.67 -52.44
C GLY A 793 13.35 -1.88 -51.61
N LYS A 794 12.99 -1.49 -50.38
CA LYS A 794 13.85 -0.78 -49.42
C LYS A 794 14.44 -1.71 -48.35
N ARG A 795 13.99 -2.98 -48.26
CA ARG A 795 14.50 -3.99 -47.33
C ARG A 795 15.89 -4.48 -47.76
N LYS A 796 16.93 -3.71 -47.47
CA LYS A 796 18.33 -4.02 -47.83
C LYS A 796 19.23 -3.98 -46.60
N GLY A 797 20.21 -4.89 -46.57
CA GLY A 797 21.17 -4.96 -45.45
C GLY A 797 20.48 -5.06 -44.09
N PRO A 798 20.95 -4.32 -43.06
CA PRO A 798 20.43 -4.40 -41.69
C PRO A 798 19.16 -3.56 -41.47
N ALA A 799 18.55 -2.98 -42.51
CA ALA A 799 17.38 -2.13 -42.37
C ALA A 799 16.23 -2.88 -41.67
N GLU A 800 15.81 -2.35 -40.52
CA GLU A 800 14.70 -2.88 -39.73
C GLU A 800 13.40 -2.85 -40.55
N VAL A 801 12.65 -3.94 -40.50
CA VAL A 801 11.46 -4.11 -41.36
C VAL A 801 10.23 -3.49 -40.75
N GLU A 802 9.98 -3.72 -39.47
CA GLU A 802 8.88 -3.09 -38.75
C GLU A 802 9.32 -1.70 -38.29
N LEU A 803 8.49 -0.67 -38.50
CA LEU A 803 8.83 0.74 -38.25
C LEU A 803 8.35 1.27 -36.89
N GLY A 804 7.55 0.49 -36.16
CA GLY A 804 6.95 0.89 -34.88
C GLY A 804 5.65 1.69 -35.05
N TYR A 805 4.91 1.82 -33.95
CA TYR A 805 3.75 2.72 -33.88
C TYR A 805 4.21 4.15 -33.63
N ASP A 806 3.44 5.11 -34.15
CA ASP A 806 3.49 6.48 -33.64
C ASP A 806 2.62 6.64 -32.39
N ASP A 807 2.71 7.80 -31.75
CA ASP A 807 2.01 8.11 -30.51
C ASP A 807 0.48 7.99 -30.63
N GLN A 808 -0.07 8.27 -31.81
CA GLN A 808 -1.51 8.20 -32.06
C GLN A 808 -1.95 6.75 -32.21
N MET A 809 -1.25 5.98 -33.04
CA MET A 809 -1.49 4.54 -33.22
C MET A 809 -1.39 3.79 -31.88
N ALA A 810 -0.36 4.10 -31.08
CA ALA A 810 -0.18 3.47 -29.78
C ALA A 810 -1.34 3.78 -28.81
N LYS A 811 -1.83 5.02 -28.79
CA LYS A 811 -3.00 5.41 -27.98
C LYS A 811 -4.28 4.75 -28.45
N GLU A 812 -4.55 4.77 -29.75
CA GLU A 812 -5.74 4.16 -30.36
C GLU A 812 -5.78 2.65 -30.09
N GLU A 813 -4.67 1.94 -30.34
CA GLU A 813 -4.61 0.50 -30.06
C GLU A 813 -4.76 0.22 -28.56
N SER A 814 -4.16 1.03 -27.68
CA SER A 814 -4.29 0.85 -26.23
C SER A 814 -5.71 1.05 -25.71
N GLN A 815 -6.47 1.97 -26.31
CA GLN A 815 -7.87 2.25 -25.95
C GLN A 815 -8.81 1.08 -26.28
N ARG A 816 -8.39 0.13 -27.12
CA ARG A 816 -9.15 -1.10 -27.38
C ARG A 816 -9.14 -2.08 -26.19
N CYS A 817 -8.33 -1.85 -25.16
CA CYS A 817 -8.25 -2.73 -24.00
C CYS A 817 -9.58 -2.85 -23.24
N LEU A 818 -9.95 -4.09 -22.87
CA LEU A 818 -11.17 -4.35 -22.10
C LEU A 818 -10.99 -4.14 -20.58
N HIS A 819 -9.78 -3.86 -20.13
CA HIS A 819 -9.43 -3.70 -18.71
C HIS A 819 -9.88 -4.90 -17.84
N CYS A 820 -9.64 -6.13 -18.31
CA CYS A 820 -9.98 -7.40 -17.65
C CYS A 820 -9.64 -7.49 -16.15
N GLY A 821 -8.52 -6.90 -15.72
CA GLY A 821 -8.04 -6.85 -14.33
C GLY A 821 -8.96 -6.09 -13.38
N VAL A 822 -9.76 -5.14 -13.90
CA VAL A 822 -10.81 -4.48 -13.10
C VAL A 822 -11.87 -5.49 -12.66
N TYR A 823 -12.14 -6.50 -13.48
CA TYR A 823 -13.07 -7.58 -13.15
C TYR A 823 -12.40 -8.66 -12.31
N ALA A 824 -11.08 -8.82 -12.41
CA ALA A 824 -10.31 -9.75 -11.58
C ALA A 824 -10.31 -9.33 -10.10
N GLN A 825 -10.41 -8.01 -9.87
CA GLN A 825 -10.72 -7.44 -8.56
C GLN A 825 -12.19 -7.60 -8.15
N LYS A 826 -13.13 -7.88 -9.09
CA LYS A 826 -14.55 -8.12 -8.76
C LYS A 826 -14.80 -9.51 -8.20
N GLU A 827 -14.20 -10.57 -8.75
CA GLU A 827 -14.35 -11.93 -8.20
C GLU A 827 -13.62 -12.06 -6.84
N SER A 828 -12.46 -11.41 -6.69
CA SER A 828 -11.83 -11.29 -5.37
C SER A 828 -12.63 -10.39 -4.43
N SER A 829 -13.45 -9.46 -4.92
CA SER A 829 -14.39 -8.64 -4.12
C SER A 829 -15.74 -9.30 -3.80
N GLU A 830 -16.12 -10.40 -4.47
CA GLU A 830 -17.28 -11.19 -4.04
C GLU A 830 -16.90 -12.14 -2.90
N ALA A 831 -15.64 -12.57 -2.84
CA ALA A 831 -15.04 -13.21 -1.65
C ALA A 831 -14.58 -12.18 -0.59
N ALA A 832 -14.15 -11.00 -1.02
CA ALA A 832 -13.88 -9.84 -0.17
C ALA A 832 -15.04 -8.87 -0.28
N GLN A 833 -16.15 -9.21 0.38
CA GLN A 833 -17.02 -8.21 0.95
C GLN A 833 -16.10 -7.12 1.54
N VAL A 834 -15.94 -5.98 0.85
CA VAL A 834 -15.10 -4.86 1.32
C VAL A 834 -15.77 -4.35 2.58
N ARG A 835 -15.45 -4.99 3.69
CA ARG A 835 -15.71 -4.49 5.02
C ARG A 835 -14.74 -3.33 5.20
N GLY A 836 -15.21 -2.13 4.86
CA GLY A 836 -14.88 -0.92 5.60
C GLY A 836 -13.52 -0.27 5.33
N VAL A 837 -13.15 -0.02 4.08
CA VAL A 837 -12.12 1.00 3.80
C VAL A 837 -12.80 2.34 3.50
N GLY A 838 -12.29 3.44 4.05
CA GLY A 838 -12.85 4.79 3.88
C GLY A 838 -13.75 5.31 5.01
N ILE A 839 -14.00 6.63 4.98
CA ILE A 839 -14.97 7.33 5.81
C ILE A 839 -16.36 7.20 5.16
N LYS A 840 -17.31 6.61 5.88
CA LYS A 840 -18.67 6.26 5.45
C LYS A 840 -19.63 7.45 5.53
N ILE A 841 -19.29 8.54 4.85
CA ILE A 841 -20.18 9.69 4.60
C ILE A 841 -20.63 9.71 3.13
N SER A 842 -21.07 10.84 2.57
CA SER A 842 -21.38 10.90 1.14
C SER A 842 -20.18 10.42 0.30
N PRO A 843 -20.33 9.46 -0.64
CA PRO A 843 -19.19 8.87 -1.35
C PRO A 843 -18.37 9.84 -2.18
N GLY A 844 -18.96 10.93 -2.67
CA GLY A 844 -18.25 11.99 -3.38
C GLY A 844 -17.65 13.08 -2.49
N ALA A 845 -17.91 13.05 -1.18
CA ALA A 845 -17.42 14.04 -0.22
C ALA A 845 -15.89 14.04 -0.14
N TYR A 846 -15.34 15.20 0.20
CA TYR A 846 -13.93 15.34 0.56
C TYR A 846 -13.77 15.41 2.07
N VAL A 847 -12.63 14.92 2.52
CA VAL A 847 -12.10 15.12 3.86
C VAL A 847 -10.85 15.99 3.70
N HIS A 848 -10.89 17.17 4.32
CA HIS A 848 -9.84 18.17 4.31
C HIS A 848 -8.95 18.02 5.55
N VAL A 849 -7.71 17.65 5.34
CA VAL A 849 -6.68 17.59 6.39
C VAL A 849 -5.97 18.93 6.47
N LEU A 850 -5.93 19.53 7.65
CA LEU A 850 -5.18 20.75 7.88
C LEU A 850 -3.65 20.51 7.80
N PRO A 851 -2.85 21.56 7.55
CA PRO A 851 -1.40 21.41 7.42
C PRO A 851 -0.74 21.16 8.77
N MET A 852 0.53 20.73 8.78
CA MET A 852 1.30 20.49 10.00
C MET A 852 2.63 21.25 10.00
N GLU A 853 3.09 21.64 11.20
CA GLU A 853 4.31 22.44 11.36
C GLU A 853 5.58 21.59 11.43
N ALA A 854 5.58 20.50 12.19
CA ALA A 854 6.77 19.70 12.46
C ALA A 854 6.43 18.26 12.91
N GLY A 855 7.45 17.44 13.19
CA GLY A 855 7.27 16.05 13.63
C GLY A 855 6.43 15.88 14.91
N PHE A 856 6.43 16.85 15.82
CA PHE A 856 5.64 16.79 17.06
C PHE A 856 4.64 17.96 17.22
N VAL A 857 4.51 18.81 16.20
CA VAL A 857 3.57 19.94 16.20
C VAL A 857 2.68 19.79 14.96
N GLY A 858 1.45 19.32 15.17
CA GLY A 858 0.56 18.87 14.12
C GLY A 858 -0.51 19.87 13.70
N ALA A 859 -1.50 19.36 12.99
CA ALA A 859 -2.63 20.11 12.47
C ALA A 859 -3.62 20.59 13.55
N ASP A 860 -3.60 19.96 14.72
CA ASP A 860 -4.29 20.44 15.92
C ASP A 860 -3.75 21.81 16.37
N ASN A 861 -2.42 21.97 16.44
CA ASN A 861 -1.79 23.26 16.77
C ASN A 861 -2.10 24.34 15.71
N VAL A 862 -2.12 23.98 14.42
CA VAL A 862 -2.58 24.89 13.36
C VAL A 862 -4.05 25.26 13.54
N GLY A 863 -4.89 24.31 13.95
CA GLY A 863 -6.27 24.57 14.35
C GLY A 863 -6.36 25.62 15.47
N VAL A 864 -5.51 25.52 16.49
CA VAL A 864 -5.41 26.53 17.55
C VAL A 864 -4.98 27.88 17.00
N LEU A 865 -3.97 27.93 16.11
CA LEU A 865 -3.50 29.17 15.48
C LEU A 865 -4.62 29.92 14.75
N ILE A 866 -5.39 29.25 13.89
CA ILE A 866 -6.46 29.93 13.12
C ILE A 866 -7.68 30.28 13.96
N ALA A 867 -7.85 29.64 15.13
CA ALA A 867 -8.92 29.91 16.07
C ALA A 867 -8.61 31.10 16.99
N GLU A 868 -7.37 31.21 17.49
CA GLU A 868 -6.94 32.28 18.41
C GLU A 868 -6.27 33.47 17.70
N GLU A 869 -5.79 33.27 16.46
CA GLU A 869 -5.20 34.28 15.59
C GLU A 869 -4.09 35.14 16.22
N PRO A 870 -3.09 34.57 16.94
CA PRO A 870 -2.04 35.37 17.58
C PRO A 870 -1.21 36.17 16.57
N TYR A 871 -1.09 35.70 15.32
CA TYR A 871 -0.45 36.40 14.21
C TYR A 871 -1.21 37.65 13.72
N LYS A 872 -2.41 37.92 14.24
CA LYS A 872 -3.13 39.19 14.00
C LYS A 872 -2.98 40.17 15.16
N GLN A 873 -2.39 39.75 16.28
CA GLN A 873 -2.27 40.57 17.49
C GLN A 873 -0.94 41.33 17.52
N ASP A 874 -0.93 42.47 18.21
CA ASP A 874 0.29 43.22 18.52
C ASP A 874 0.95 42.72 19.82
N SER A 875 0.15 42.26 20.78
CA SER A 875 0.60 41.72 22.07
C SER A 875 1.33 40.39 21.92
N ILE A 876 2.33 40.14 22.75
CA ILE A 876 2.98 38.82 22.82
C ILE A 876 2.07 37.85 23.59
N GLU A 877 1.52 36.90 22.86
CA GLU A 877 0.63 35.87 23.41
C GLU A 877 1.36 34.54 23.58
N LEU A 878 1.12 33.87 24.71
CA LEU A 878 1.53 32.50 24.99
C LEU A 878 0.28 31.64 25.00
N ILE A 879 0.15 30.74 24.04
CA ILE A 879 -0.95 29.76 23.98
C ILE A 879 -0.37 28.41 24.38
N ILE A 880 -1.03 27.71 25.31
CA ILE A 880 -0.64 26.39 25.78
C ILE A 880 -1.84 25.47 25.59
N ASP A 881 -1.76 24.53 24.66
CA ASP A 881 -2.73 23.44 24.58
C ASP A 881 -2.35 22.35 25.57
N ILE A 882 -3.23 22.09 26.52
CA ILE A 882 -2.96 21.16 27.62
C ILE A 882 -3.58 19.82 27.28
N GLY A 883 -2.73 18.88 26.86
CA GLY A 883 -3.05 17.47 26.69
C GLY A 883 -1.91 16.55 27.09
N THR A 884 -1.96 15.31 26.57
CA THR A 884 -0.92 14.30 26.75
C THR A 884 0.45 14.78 26.23
N ASN A 885 0.42 15.57 25.15
CA ASN A 885 1.50 16.45 24.74
C ASN A 885 1.10 17.88 25.10
N GLY A 886 2.07 18.71 25.45
CA GLY A 886 1.86 20.14 25.70
C GLY A 886 2.40 20.95 24.53
N GLU A 887 1.53 21.30 23.59
CA GLU A 887 1.85 22.23 22.50
C GLU A 887 1.83 23.67 23.01
N ILE A 888 2.87 24.43 22.67
CA ILE A 888 3.07 25.81 23.11
C ILE A 888 3.33 26.68 21.89
N ILE A 889 2.55 27.75 21.75
CA ILE A 889 2.73 28.80 20.76
C ILE A 889 3.12 30.08 21.48
N LEU A 890 4.15 30.76 21.00
CA LEU A 890 4.54 32.08 21.50
C LEU A 890 4.75 33.06 20.34
N GLY A 891 4.16 34.24 20.46
CA GLY A 891 4.50 35.38 19.60
C GLY A 891 3.32 36.29 19.29
N ASN A 892 3.39 36.95 18.14
CA ASN A 892 2.42 37.94 17.68
C ASN A 892 2.47 38.06 16.14
N ARG A 893 1.94 39.15 15.55
CA ARG A 893 1.99 39.41 14.10
C ARG A 893 3.37 39.52 13.48
N GLU A 894 4.39 39.87 14.25
CA GLU A 894 5.76 40.02 13.71
C GLU A 894 6.44 38.66 13.58
N ARG A 895 6.22 37.78 14.56
CA ARG A 895 6.84 36.45 14.58
C ARG A 895 6.06 35.52 15.50
N LEU A 896 5.91 34.26 15.04
CA LEU A 896 5.39 33.14 15.83
C LEU A 896 6.41 32.00 15.84
N ILE A 897 6.48 31.29 16.96
CA ILE A 897 7.18 30.03 17.10
C ILE A 897 6.36 29.06 17.94
N SER A 898 6.44 27.78 17.60
CA SER A 898 5.74 26.70 18.29
C SER A 898 6.73 25.65 18.79
N ALA A 899 6.38 24.94 19.86
CA ALA A 899 7.07 23.75 20.33
C ALA A 899 6.09 22.76 20.95
N SER A 900 6.47 21.48 20.98
CA SER A 900 5.74 20.44 21.72
C SER A 900 6.60 19.96 22.90
N CYS A 901 5.96 19.75 24.04
CA CYS A 901 6.57 19.35 25.30
C CYS A 901 6.01 18.00 25.76
N ALA A 902 6.87 17.11 26.26
CA ALA A 902 6.45 15.86 26.87
C ALA A 902 5.90 16.11 28.29
N THR A 903 4.62 16.48 28.38
CA THR A 903 3.93 16.80 29.64
C THR A 903 3.47 15.55 30.40
N GLY A 904 3.25 14.45 29.69
CA GLY A 904 2.74 13.20 30.26
C GLY A 904 1.26 13.31 30.66
N PRO A 905 0.60 12.18 30.95
CA PRO A 905 -0.85 12.15 31.10
C PRO A 905 -1.31 12.46 32.54
N ALA A 906 -0.41 12.88 33.43
CA ALA A 906 -0.70 13.18 34.84
C ALA A 906 -1.80 14.24 35.01
N PHE A 907 -1.83 15.26 34.15
CA PHE A 907 -2.89 16.27 34.16
C PHE A 907 -4.24 15.75 33.69
N GLU A 908 -4.30 14.59 33.04
CA GLU A 908 -5.55 13.92 32.67
C GLU A 908 -6.02 12.94 33.77
N GLY A 909 -5.29 12.84 34.88
CA GLY A 909 -5.54 11.91 35.97
C GLY A 909 -4.95 10.52 35.76
N ALA A 910 -4.20 10.27 34.69
CA ALA A 910 -3.50 9.00 34.51
C ALA A 910 -2.18 8.98 35.31
N GLU A 911 -1.68 7.80 35.63
CA GLU A 911 -0.43 7.59 36.40
C GLU A 911 -0.43 8.14 37.84
N LEU A 912 -1.55 8.68 38.32
CA LEU A 912 -1.74 9.07 39.72
C LEU A 912 -2.46 7.95 40.48
N LYS A 913 -2.14 7.76 41.76
CA LYS A 913 -2.65 6.65 42.61
C LYS A 913 -4.18 6.56 42.64
N PHE A 914 -4.84 7.70 42.81
CA PHE A 914 -6.30 7.84 42.73
C PHE A 914 -6.71 8.86 41.67
N GLY A 915 -5.87 9.05 40.66
CA GLY A 915 -6.25 9.88 39.52
C GLY A 915 -7.28 9.17 38.66
N MET A 916 -8.21 9.95 38.12
CA MET A 916 -9.19 9.49 37.18
C MET A 916 -9.54 10.59 36.19
N ARG A 917 -10.13 10.25 35.06
CA ARG A 917 -10.65 11.28 34.14
C ARG A 917 -11.85 12.00 34.77
N ALA A 918 -12.15 13.19 34.24
CA ALA A 918 -13.35 13.94 34.59
C ALA A 918 -14.62 13.12 34.28
N ALA A 919 -15.24 12.58 35.32
CA ALA A 919 -16.47 11.80 35.29
C ALA A 919 -17.24 11.97 36.61
N PRO A 920 -18.54 11.60 36.68
CA PRO A 920 -19.30 11.66 37.93
C PRO A 920 -18.58 10.95 39.09
N GLY A 921 -18.47 11.64 40.22
CA GLY A 921 -17.71 11.18 41.40
C GLY A 921 -16.23 11.57 41.41
N ALA A 922 -15.67 12.11 40.33
CA ALA A 922 -14.31 12.64 40.33
C ALA A 922 -14.25 14.00 41.05
N ILE A 923 -13.26 14.18 41.92
CA ILE A 923 -12.99 15.42 42.64
C ILE A 923 -12.42 16.43 41.65
N GLU A 924 -13.13 17.54 41.44
CA GLU A 924 -12.76 18.60 40.48
C GLU A 924 -12.17 19.86 41.11
N LYS A 925 -12.40 20.05 42.42
CA LYS A 925 -11.98 21.24 43.16
C LYS A 925 -11.59 20.86 44.58
N VAL A 926 -10.48 21.42 45.05
CA VAL A 926 -9.92 21.16 46.39
C VAL A 926 -9.57 22.48 47.05
N ASP A 927 -9.85 22.61 48.34
CA ASP A 927 -9.51 23.77 49.16
C ASP A 927 -9.03 23.28 50.54
N ILE A 928 -7.84 23.71 50.96
CA ILE A 928 -7.20 23.27 52.20
C ILE A 928 -7.03 24.47 53.12
N ASP A 929 -7.57 24.35 54.33
CA ASP A 929 -7.47 25.41 55.32
C ASP A 929 -6.02 25.51 55.85
N PRO A 930 -5.38 26.69 55.77
CA PRO A 930 -3.98 26.84 56.12
C PRO A 930 -3.71 26.80 57.64
N GLU A 931 -4.73 26.93 58.49
CA GLU A 931 -4.58 26.82 59.95
C GLU A 931 -4.84 25.39 60.43
N THR A 932 -5.97 24.80 60.02
CA THR A 932 -6.40 23.47 60.48
C THR A 932 -5.80 22.33 59.67
N LYS A 933 -5.33 22.60 58.45
CA LYS A 933 -4.86 21.62 57.47
C LYS A 933 -5.92 20.59 57.07
N ASP A 934 -7.20 20.87 57.33
CA ASP A 934 -8.33 20.06 56.88
C ASP A 934 -8.71 20.45 55.44
N VAL A 935 -9.38 19.52 54.74
CA VAL A 935 -9.70 19.67 53.31
C VAL A 935 -11.21 19.65 53.11
N ARG A 936 -11.66 20.52 52.21
CA ARG A 936 -12.97 20.42 51.57
C ARG A 936 -12.80 20.29 50.06
N PHE A 937 -13.70 19.54 49.43
CA PHE A 937 -13.63 19.28 48.00
C PHE A 937 -15.03 19.23 47.35
N LYS A 938 -15.07 19.36 46.03
CA LYS A 938 -16.27 19.14 45.20
C LYS A 938 -16.03 18.04 44.18
N ILE A 939 -17.09 17.31 43.85
CA ILE A 939 -17.09 16.32 42.78
C ILE A 939 -17.89 16.84 41.57
N ILE A 940 -17.58 16.31 40.39
CA ILE A 940 -18.28 16.64 39.14
C ILE A 940 -19.78 16.40 39.26
N ASP A 941 -20.56 17.32 38.69
CA ASP A 941 -22.03 17.38 38.70
C ASP A 941 -22.68 17.61 40.09
N GLU A 942 -21.89 17.98 41.11
CA GLU A 942 -22.38 18.39 42.43
C GLU A 942 -21.94 19.82 42.77
N ASN A 943 -22.89 20.67 43.18
CA ASN A 943 -22.61 22.07 43.47
C ASN A 943 -22.18 22.32 44.92
N ARG A 944 -22.49 21.39 45.82
CA ARG A 944 -22.17 21.44 47.26
C ARG A 944 -20.75 20.97 47.54
N TRP A 945 -20.15 21.47 48.62
CA TRP A 945 -18.90 20.92 49.16
C TRP A 945 -19.16 19.63 49.93
N ASN A 946 -18.18 18.72 50.02
CA ASN A 946 -18.31 17.51 50.84
C ASN A 946 -18.72 17.81 52.29
N THR A 947 -18.27 18.94 52.86
CA THR A 947 -18.62 19.39 54.22
C THR A 947 -20.07 19.87 54.39
N GLU A 948 -20.81 20.04 53.29
CA GLU A 948 -22.23 20.41 53.26
C GLU A 948 -23.14 19.19 53.06
N MET A 949 -22.56 17.98 53.03
CA MET A 949 -23.24 16.73 52.73
C MET A 949 -22.93 15.67 53.81
N PRO A 950 -23.86 14.74 54.10
CA PRO A 950 -23.53 13.53 54.84
C PRO A 950 -22.42 12.75 54.11
N PRO A 951 -21.43 12.16 54.82
CA PRO A 951 -20.32 11.43 54.18
C PRO A 951 -20.78 10.37 53.17
N GLU A 952 -21.79 9.60 53.52
CA GLU A 952 -22.39 8.56 52.69
C GLU A 952 -23.04 9.07 51.39
N GLU A 953 -23.34 10.36 51.27
CA GLU A 953 -23.92 10.98 50.07
C GLU A 953 -22.85 11.56 49.13
N VAL A 954 -21.60 11.73 49.57
CA VAL A 954 -20.54 12.39 48.78
C VAL A 954 -20.18 11.56 47.56
N GLY A 955 -19.92 10.25 47.73
CA GLY A 955 -19.72 9.31 46.62
C GLY A 955 -18.42 9.51 45.81
N ALA A 956 -17.39 10.12 46.37
CA ALA A 956 -16.13 10.36 45.65
C ALA A 956 -15.46 9.06 45.16
N LYS A 957 -14.79 9.12 44.00
CA LYS A 957 -14.10 7.98 43.38
C LYS A 957 -12.59 8.20 43.23
N GLY A 958 -12.16 9.44 43.03
CA GLY A 958 -10.76 9.80 42.73
C GLY A 958 -10.64 11.28 42.38
N LEU A 959 -9.46 11.73 41.99
CA LEU A 959 -9.20 13.11 41.55
C LEU A 959 -9.14 13.21 40.03
N CYS A 960 -9.86 14.17 39.45
CA CYS A 960 -9.60 14.55 38.06
C CYS A 960 -8.44 15.54 37.96
N GLY A 961 -8.05 15.84 36.73
CA GLY A 961 -6.96 16.78 36.46
C GLY A 961 -7.11 18.13 37.16
N SER A 962 -8.31 18.73 37.18
CA SER A 962 -8.51 20.04 37.81
C SER A 962 -8.43 19.90 39.32
N GLY A 963 -8.92 18.77 39.85
CA GLY A 963 -8.79 18.42 41.26
C GLY A 963 -7.34 18.30 41.71
N ILE A 964 -6.45 17.65 40.93
CA ILE A 964 -5.03 17.55 41.30
C ILE A 964 -4.27 18.87 41.11
N ILE A 965 -4.63 19.66 40.08
CA ILE A 965 -4.06 21.00 39.85
C ILE A 965 -4.50 21.99 40.92
N ASP A 966 -5.64 21.80 41.58
CA ASP A 966 -6.02 22.55 42.77
C ASP A 966 -5.34 21.99 44.03
N ALA A 967 -5.32 20.67 44.20
CA ALA A 967 -4.83 20.03 45.42
C ALA A 967 -3.37 20.36 45.72
N ILE A 968 -2.48 20.29 44.73
CA ILE A 968 -1.04 20.47 44.95
C ILE A 968 -0.68 21.92 45.36
N PRO A 969 -1.16 22.96 44.66
CA PRO A 969 -1.03 24.35 45.13
C PRO A 969 -1.61 24.57 46.53
N GLN A 970 -2.77 23.97 46.84
CA GLN A 970 -3.36 24.08 48.18
C GLN A 970 -2.49 23.42 49.25
N LEU A 971 -1.92 22.25 48.98
CA LEU A 971 -0.95 21.59 49.85
C LEU A 971 0.28 22.49 50.09
N PHE A 972 0.75 23.19 49.06
CA PHE A 972 1.88 24.11 49.15
C PHE A 972 1.54 25.38 49.95
N LEU A 973 0.40 26.00 49.66
CA LEU A 973 -0.08 27.20 50.36
C LEU A 973 -0.38 26.91 51.83
N ALA A 974 -0.88 25.71 52.14
CA ALA A 974 -1.06 25.23 53.50
C ALA A 974 0.27 24.76 54.14
N GLY A 975 1.42 24.82 53.48
CA GLY A 975 2.71 24.40 54.04
C GLY A 975 2.82 22.91 54.38
N ILE A 976 1.92 22.08 53.84
CA ILE A 976 1.96 20.62 53.98
C ILE A 976 3.08 20.04 53.10
N ILE A 977 3.36 20.70 51.98
CA ILE A 977 4.53 20.44 51.13
C ILE A 977 5.40 21.69 51.01
N ASP A 978 6.71 21.52 50.83
CA ASP A 978 7.62 22.63 50.54
C ASP A 978 7.71 22.94 49.05
N LYS A 979 8.52 23.95 48.68
CA LYS A 979 8.75 24.36 47.28
C LYS A 979 9.38 23.27 46.40
N THR A 980 9.96 22.22 47.00
CA THR A 980 10.49 21.06 46.27
C THR A 980 9.41 20.00 46.06
N GLY A 981 8.22 20.17 46.62
CA GLY A 981 7.12 19.22 46.59
C GLY A 981 7.22 18.13 47.66
N ARG A 982 8.15 18.25 48.62
CA ARG A 982 8.30 17.26 49.70
C ARG A 982 7.33 17.53 50.82
N PHE A 983 6.61 16.48 51.23
CA PHE A 983 5.78 16.52 52.43
C PHE A 983 6.61 16.87 53.66
N GLN A 984 6.11 17.83 54.44
CA GLN A 984 6.67 18.20 55.73
C GLN A 984 6.04 17.30 56.79
N LYS A 985 6.88 16.55 57.53
CA LYS A 985 6.36 15.68 58.60
C LYS A 985 5.63 16.51 59.65
N ASP A 986 4.36 16.21 59.85
CA ASP A 986 3.51 16.82 60.87
C ASP A 986 2.64 15.74 61.52
N GLU A 987 3.09 15.24 62.67
CA GLU A 987 2.38 14.21 63.43
C GLU A 987 1.05 14.69 64.02
N SER A 988 0.80 16.01 64.02
CA SER A 988 -0.47 16.58 64.49
C SER A 988 -1.56 16.56 63.42
N ASN A 989 -1.19 16.35 62.15
CA ASN A 989 -2.12 16.31 61.02
C ASN A 989 -2.65 14.89 60.81
N SER A 990 -3.92 14.66 61.13
CA SER A 990 -4.57 13.35 61.00
C SER A 990 -4.71 12.84 59.57
N ARG A 991 -4.55 13.70 58.56
CA ARG A 991 -4.64 13.35 57.13
C ARG A 991 -3.30 12.98 56.52
N LEU A 992 -2.19 13.33 57.16
CA LEU A 992 -0.85 13.01 56.67
C LEU A 992 -0.37 11.70 57.32
N ARG A 993 -0.06 10.69 56.52
CA ARG A 993 0.40 9.38 57.02
C ARG A 993 1.50 8.78 56.16
N GLU A 994 2.22 7.82 56.72
CA GLU A 994 3.25 7.06 56.03
C GLU A 994 2.72 5.63 55.74
N VAL A 995 2.67 5.26 54.46
CA VAL A 995 2.24 3.93 53.99
C VAL A 995 3.34 3.36 53.10
N GLU A 996 3.83 2.16 53.40
CA GLU A 996 4.91 1.49 52.65
C GLU A 996 6.19 2.33 52.47
N GLY A 997 6.47 3.23 53.44
CA GLY A 997 7.65 4.11 53.41
C GLY A 997 7.47 5.39 52.59
N GLN A 998 6.25 5.68 52.12
CA GLN A 998 5.90 6.89 51.38
C GLN A 998 4.86 7.72 52.14
N LEU A 999 5.04 9.04 52.19
CA LEU A 999 4.05 9.95 52.74
C LEU A 999 2.91 10.18 51.75
N GLU A 1000 1.69 10.16 52.26
CA GLU A 1000 0.46 10.47 51.53
C GLU A 1000 -0.48 11.34 52.37
N TYR A 1001 -1.25 12.18 51.71
CA TYR A 1001 -2.25 13.06 52.32
C TYR A 1001 -3.66 12.64 51.88
N VAL A 1002 -4.55 12.41 52.86
CA VAL A 1002 -5.93 11.94 52.60
C VAL A 1002 -6.83 13.10 52.20
N ILE A 1003 -7.32 13.08 50.96
CA ILE A 1003 -8.28 14.04 50.43
C ILE A 1003 -9.70 13.67 50.84
N ALA A 1004 -10.11 12.41 50.59
CA ALA A 1004 -11.43 11.90 50.99
C ALA A 1004 -11.30 10.58 51.76
N TRP A 1005 -12.01 10.46 52.88
CA TRP A 1005 -12.01 9.24 53.69
C TRP A 1005 -12.87 8.15 53.04
N ALA A 1006 -12.62 6.87 53.34
CA ALA A 1006 -13.38 5.73 52.82
C ALA A 1006 -14.91 5.82 53.02
N LYS A 1007 -15.36 6.53 54.06
CA LYS A 1007 -16.79 6.79 54.32
C LYS A 1007 -17.43 7.83 53.40
N GLU A 1008 -16.60 8.64 52.74
CA GLU A 1008 -16.99 9.69 51.77
C GLU A 1008 -16.88 9.18 50.31
N THR A 1009 -16.40 7.95 50.11
CA THR A 1009 -16.10 7.41 48.79
C THR A 1009 -17.05 6.27 48.40
N SER A 1010 -17.36 6.17 47.11
CA SER A 1010 -18.17 5.08 46.57
C SER A 1010 -17.35 3.80 46.31
N ILE A 1011 -16.02 3.90 46.36
CA ILE A 1011 -15.07 2.78 46.20
C ILE A 1011 -14.70 2.10 47.53
N GLY A 1012 -15.14 2.64 48.67
CA GLY A 1012 -14.88 2.08 50.01
C GLY A 1012 -13.41 2.15 50.45
N GLN A 1013 -12.61 3.04 49.85
CA GLN A 1013 -11.20 3.26 50.15
C GLN A 1013 -10.91 4.76 50.33
N ASP A 1014 -9.86 5.11 51.07
CA ASP A 1014 -9.40 6.50 51.19
C ASP A 1014 -8.82 6.98 49.84
N VAL A 1015 -9.25 8.13 49.36
CA VAL A 1015 -8.65 8.82 48.19
C VAL A 1015 -7.55 9.74 48.70
N VAL A 1016 -6.32 9.52 48.24
CA VAL A 1016 -5.12 10.21 48.74
C VAL A 1016 -4.29 10.82 47.60
N VAL A 1017 -3.45 11.80 47.94
CA VAL A 1017 -2.36 12.30 47.09
C VAL A 1017 -1.03 11.89 47.73
N CYS A 1018 -0.23 11.11 47.01
CA CYS A 1018 1.07 10.64 47.49
C CYS A 1018 2.26 11.45 46.92
N GLN A 1019 3.46 11.15 47.41
CA GLN A 1019 4.68 11.84 46.97
C GLN A 1019 4.97 11.66 45.47
N ASP A 1020 4.64 10.49 44.91
CA ASP A 1020 4.83 10.21 43.48
C ASP A 1020 3.82 10.96 42.62
N ASP A 1021 2.58 11.12 43.09
CA ASP A 1021 1.56 11.95 42.41
C ASP A 1021 2.05 13.40 42.26
N ILE A 1022 2.60 13.97 43.34
CA ILE A 1022 3.20 15.31 43.31
C ILE A 1022 4.36 15.36 42.32
N ARG A 1023 5.21 14.33 42.31
CA ARG A 1023 6.36 14.27 41.41
C ARG A 1023 5.94 14.20 39.94
N ALA A 1024 4.90 13.43 39.61
CA ALA A 1024 4.35 13.32 38.26
C ALA A 1024 3.86 14.68 37.74
N ILE A 1025 3.08 15.41 38.56
CA ILE A 1025 2.60 16.75 38.19
C ILE A 1025 3.74 17.76 38.06
N GLN A 1026 4.77 17.68 38.91
CA GLN A 1026 5.95 18.53 38.80
C GLN A 1026 6.74 18.31 37.51
N LEU A 1027 6.84 17.07 37.03
CA LEU A 1027 7.50 16.77 35.75
C LEU A 1027 6.72 17.38 34.59
N GLY A 1028 5.39 17.18 34.55
CA GLY A 1028 4.55 17.73 33.50
C GLY A 1028 4.55 19.26 33.47
N LYS A 1029 4.38 19.91 34.62
CA LYS A 1029 4.41 21.39 34.69
C LYS A 1029 5.80 21.94 34.38
N GLY A 1030 6.86 21.21 34.77
CA GLY A 1030 8.24 21.57 34.50
C GLY A 1030 8.54 21.56 33.00
N ALA A 1031 8.02 20.57 32.26
CA ALA A 1031 8.14 20.50 30.81
C ALA A 1031 7.48 21.71 30.12
N MET A 1032 6.24 22.05 30.49
CA MET A 1032 5.53 23.22 29.93
C MET A 1032 6.26 24.52 30.21
N TYR A 1033 6.63 24.76 31.48
CA TYR A 1033 7.32 25.99 31.87
C TYR A 1033 8.68 26.11 31.16
N ALA A 1034 9.44 25.01 31.06
CA ALA A 1034 10.72 25.00 30.36
C ALA A 1034 10.53 25.30 28.86
N GLY A 1035 9.53 24.71 28.21
CA GLY A 1035 9.19 24.98 26.81
C GLY A 1035 8.87 26.46 26.59
N ALA A 1036 7.93 27.02 27.38
CA ALA A 1036 7.59 28.43 27.30
C ALA A 1036 8.80 29.34 27.52
N TYR A 1037 9.65 29.03 28.50
CA TYR A 1037 10.86 29.79 28.78
C TYR A 1037 11.88 29.74 27.61
N ILE A 1038 12.08 28.58 26.99
CA ILE A 1038 12.97 28.42 25.83
C ILE A 1038 12.45 29.24 24.63
N LEU A 1039 11.14 29.22 24.38
CA LEU A 1039 10.53 30.03 23.33
C LEU A 1039 10.71 31.52 23.60
N MET A 1040 10.49 31.97 24.84
CA MET A 1040 10.72 33.35 25.26
C MET A 1040 12.17 33.79 25.04
N GLN A 1041 13.15 32.96 25.44
CA GLN A 1041 14.57 33.23 25.18
C GLN A 1041 14.88 33.30 23.68
N THR A 1042 14.25 32.45 22.87
CA THR A 1042 14.45 32.39 21.41
C THR A 1042 13.90 33.63 20.70
N LEU A 1043 12.78 34.18 21.16
CA LEU A 1043 12.23 35.45 20.66
C LEU A 1043 12.87 36.70 21.29
N GLY A 1044 13.68 36.54 22.35
CA GLY A 1044 14.23 37.66 23.11
C GLY A 1044 13.16 38.42 23.91
N VAL A 1045 12.13 37.72 24.37
CA VAL A 1045 11.01 38.27 25.13
C VAL A 1045 11.18 37.99 26.62
N GLU A 1046 11.09 39.02 27.46
CA GLU A 1046 11.18 38.87 28.92
C GLU A 1046 9.83 38.62 29.60
N LYS A 1047 8.73 39.07 28.98
CA LYS A 1047 7.38 38.99 29.55
C LYS A 1047 6.33 38.69 28.49
N VAL A 1048 5.33 37.93 28.91
CA VAL A 1048 4.15 37.62 28.09
C VAL A 1048 3.01 38.56 28.47
N ASP A 1049 2.35 39.15 27.48
CA ASP A 1049 1.25 40.09 27.71
C ASP A 1049 -0.05 39.35 28.04
N LYS A 1050 -0.26 38.17 27.42
CA LYS A 1050 -1.47 37.36 27.53
C LYS A 1050 -1.17 35.86 27.48
N VAL A 1051 -1.78 35.09 28.37
CA VAL A 1051 -1.69 33.63 28.40
C VAL A 1051 -3.05 33.03 28.06
N ILE A 1052 -3.08 32.09 27.11
CA ILE A 1052 -4.27 31.38 26.68
C ILE A 1052 -4.06 29.88 26.97
N LEU A 1053 -4.89 29.31 27.83
CA LEU A 1053 -4.89 27.89 28.13
C LEU A 1053 -5.95 27.21 27.28
N ALA A 1054 -5.53 26.43 26.30
CA ALA A 1054 -6.38 25.66 25.40
C ALA A 1054 -6.49 24.19 25.85
N GLY A 1055 -7.38 23.47 25.19
CA GLY A 1055 -7.65 22.05 25.43
C GLY A 1055 -8.91 21.84 26.26
N ALA A 1056 -9.54 20.69 26.08
CA ALA A 1056 -10.78 20.33 26.82
C ALA A 1056 -10.59 20.41 28.34
N PHE A 1057 -9.36 20.19 28.80
CA PHE A 1057 -8.96 20.28 30.18
C PHE A 1057 -8.75 21.73 30.66
N GLY A 1058 -8.16 22.59 29.83
CA GLY A 1058 -7.84 23.99 30.15
C GLY A 1058 -9.03 24.86 30.57
N SER A 1059 -10.24 24.50 30.14
CA SER A 1059 -11.49 25.19 30.49
C SER A 1059 -11.89 25.08 31.96
N TYR A 1060 -11.38 24.08 32.68
CA TYR A 1060 -11.79 23.78 34.07
C TYR A 1060 -10.67 24.04 35.08
N ILE A 1061 -9.50 24.50 34.63
CA ILE A 1061 -8.36 24.80 35.49
C ILE A 1061 -8.58 26.13 36.21
N ASP A 1062 -8.40 26.13 37.54
CA ASP A 1062 -8.32 27.38 38.28
C ASP A 1062 -7.04 28.15 37.93
N LYS A 1063 -7.21 29.37 37.44
CA LYS A 1063 -6.10 30.21 36.94
C LYS A 1063 -5.10 30.56 38.04
N GLN A 1064 -5.57 30.73 39.29
CA GLN A 1064 -4.69 31.03 40.41
C GLN A 1064 -3.90 29.79 40.80
N SER A 1065 -4.55 28.63 40.88
CA SER A 1065 -3.88 27.35 41.13
C SER A 1065 -2.80 27.06 40.07
N ALA A 1066 -3.11 27.23 38.78
CA ALA A 1066 -2.15 27.04 37.70
C ALA A 1066 -0.94 27.99 37.78
N ALA A 1067 -1.17 29.25 38.15
CA ALA A 1067 -0.11 30.23 38.37
C ALA A 1067 0.76 29.87 39.59
N VAL A 1068 0.15 29.48 40.71
CA VAL A 1068 0.86 29.06 41.94
C VAL A 1068 1.68 27.79 41.70
N LEU A 1069 1.14 26.84 40.94
CA LEU A 1069 1.84 25.63 40.52
C LEU A 1069 3.05 25.96 39.62
N GLY A 1070 3.00 27.10 38.93
CA GLY A 1070 4.00 27.54 37.97
C GLY A 1070 3.92 26.76 36.67
N MET A 1071 2.72 26.63 36.10
CA MET A 1071 2.49 25.99 34.79
C MET A 1071 2.94 26.88 33.62
N PHE A 1072 2.93 28.20 33.79
CA PHE A 1072 3.34 29.18 32.79
C PHE A 1072 4.13 30.33 33.45
N PRO A 1073 4.90 31.12 32.66
CA PRO A 1073 5.62 32.31 33.15
C PRO A 1073 4.69 33.37 33.74
N ASP A 1074 5.22 34.21 34.64
CA ASP A 1074 4.43 35.24 35.32
C ASP A 1074 3.69 36.16 34.34
N CYS A 1075 2.35 36.17 34.45
CA CYS A 1075 1.45 37.04 33.72
C CYS A 1075 0.42 37.64 34.69
N LYS A 1076 -0.14 38.80 34.35
CA LYS A 1076 -1.22 39.39 35.17
C LYS A 1076 -2.44 38.47 35.11
N ALA A 1077 -3.03 38.16 36.26
CA ALA A 1077 -4.16 37.23 36.35
C ALA A 1077 -5.37 37.59 35.45
N GLU A 1078 -5.60 38.89 35.21
CA GLU A 1078 -6.63 39.41 34.30
C GLU A 1078 -6.39 39.07 32.82
N ASN A 1079 -5.15 38.76 32.45
CA ASN A 1079 -4.71 38.44 31.10
C ASN A 1079 -4.48 36.93 30.89
N VAL A 1080 -4.92 36.09 31.83
CA VAL A 1080 -4.92 34.62 31.69
C VAL A 1080 -6.33 34.18 31.31
N TYR A 1081 -6.45 33.56 30.14
CA TYR A 1081 -7.71 33.10 29.57
C TYR A 1081 -7.69 31.59 29.41
N SER A 1082 -8.86 30.97 29.56
CA SER A 1082 -9.06 29.57 29.19
C SER A 1082 -9.97 29.54 27.97
N VAL A 1083 -9.54 28.83 26.94
CA VAL A 1083 -10.33 28.54 25.74
C VAL A 1083 -10.58 27.04 25.70
N GLY A 1084 -11.72 26.64 25.14
CA GLY A 1084 -12.13 25.24 25.10
C GLY A 1084 -11.26 24.39 24.17
N ASN A 1085 -11.93 23.52 23.41
CA ASN A 1085 -11.26 22.77 22.38
C ASN A 1085 -10.93 23.67 21.17
N ALA A 1086 -9.86 24.48 21.28
CA ALA A 1086 -9.46 25.42 20.24
C ALA A 1086 -9.07 24.72 18.92
N ALA A 1087 -8.45 23.53 18.98
CA ALA A 1087 -8.20 22.70 17.80
C ALA A 1087 -9.51 22.32 17.09
N GLY A 1088 -10.52 21.89 17.85
CA GLY A 1088 -11.86 21.61 17.33
C GLY A 1088 -12.56 22.84 16.74
N ASP A 1089 -12.40 24.02 17.34
CA ASP A 1089 -12.88 25.28 16.78
C ASP A 1089 -12.17 25.62 15.47
N GLY A 1090 -10.86 25.40 15.37
CA GLY A 1090 -10.09 25.54 14.13
C GLY A 1090 -10.59 24.62 13.02
N ALA A 1091 -10.84 23.34 13.33
CA ALA A 1091 -11.43 22.40 12.38
C ALA A 1091 -12.79 22.89 11.87
N ARG A 1092 -13.66 23.39 12.76
CA ARG A 1092 -14.95 23.99 12.38
C ARG A 1092 -14.77 25.22 11.49
N MET A 1093 -13.84 26.11 11.82
CA MET A 1093 -13.56 27.31 11.02
C MET A 1093 -13.09 26.94 9.61
N ALA A 1094 -12.20 25.95 9.48
CA ALA A 1094 -11.78 25.42 8.18
C ALA A 1094 -12.93 24.73 7.41
N LEU A 1095 -13.92 24.16 8.10
CA LEU A 1095 -15.11 23.59 7.48
C LEU A 1095 -16.05 24.68 6.93
N PHE A 1096 -16.28 25.74 7.71
CA PHE A 1096 -17.20 26.81 7.36
C PHE A 1096 -16.63 27.83 6.37
N ASP A 1097 -15.31 27.98 6.30
CA ASP A 1097 -14.66 29.04 5.53
C ASP A 1097 -13.43 28.53 4.77
N VAL A 1098 -13.51 28.54 3.43
CA VAL A 1098 -12.37 28.17 2.56
C VAL A 1098 -11.19 29.13 2.69
N ASP A 1099 -11.40 30.38 3.13
CA ASP A 1099 -10.29 31.30 3.36
C ASP A 1099 -9.56 30.96 4.65
N LYS A 1100 -10.24 30.34 5.62
CA LYS A 1100 -9.59 29.73 6.79
C LYS A 1100 -8.76 28.50 6.42
N ARG A 1101 -9.19 27.70 5.43
CA ARG A 1101 -8.38 26.59 4.88
C ARG A 1101 -7.09 27.07 4.21
N LYS A 1102 -7.06 28.29 3.66
CA LYS A 1102 -5.87 28.90 3.04
C LYS A 1102 -4.99 29.65 4.05
N GLU A 1103 -5.62 30.14 5.12
CA GLU A 1103 -4.94 30.85 6.20
C GLU A 1103 -4.16 29.89 7.10
N ALA A 1104 -4.72 28.71 7.35
CA ALA A 1104 -4.00 27.54 7.84
C ALA A 1104 -2.91 27.13 6.85
#